data_AF-A0A2R6XKK4-F1
#
_entry.id   AF-A0A2R6XKK4-F1
#
_cell.length_a   1.000
_cell.length_b   1.000
_cell.length_c   1.000
_cell.angle_alpha   90.00
_cell.angle_beta   90.00
_cell.angle_gamma   90.00
#
_symmetry.space_group_name_H-M   'P 1'
#
loop_
_entity.id
_entity.type
_entity.pdbx_description
1 polymer ?
#
loop_
_entity_poly.entity_id
_entity_poly.type
_entity_poly.pdbx_seq_one_letter_code
_entity_poly.pdbx_strand_id
1 'polypeptide(L)'
;MASSGAKVTVGICPKPPLHKPPNVGVELTGNGNFLTHPWKHPGEEYPHTPGLLGNLEEICDIVPLGNLRESSTKVSADNDRLLAKCEYELFKLQQPDGAKVPQERREKALEIARTYHDKVKSNFLGFQANMACSFSHLSHYLDTHVNNIGDPFATGSFLNQTKFMERAVLDYFAALWRADWPHDNYTQRKDPEDPNLMAKPQNPCSYWGFVLSMGCTEGTLYGMWNGRDYLAGKVMLIDEAPKGSTIKPEPRYFIADLAINTDSRQRSDAGASKTPLCFFSNDAHYSLKKTMVILNIKTYYDVATELGLKVPPEVATAEGQWPKQVPTNLDGTVNIDALAVLVEFFANLGYPALVCFNYGTTFKGAYDDIQGAANKLLPIFKKYNLLEVVRTYTDANGEKQEFARRGFWFHVDGALGAAYMPFLKMANANGMFQTDKPIPQFDFSMRGEEEFSDIELVFSIGMSGHKWIGAPVPTGVYMTKTKFQLKPPEKPEYIGTPDTTFAGSRSGLASVFLWDYLSRNSYNDLMVKAVYTEAIATKLFDKLVELDKKVVAGELHPNLPIAQSLWVQRSELSLGVIFRRPRDEIVEKYSLSKEEETKEDGLHLLVHAFAMEHVTYDRIDSLIVDLCQDDAFAVNDEAFSTLLHRFKLEW
;
A
#
# COMPACT_ATOMS: atom_id res chain seq x y z
N MET A 1 -49.40 36.65 -39.91
CA MET A 1 -49.67 35.22 -40.22
C MET A 1 -48.39 34.44 -39.95
N ALA A 2 -48.54 33.26 -39.37
CA ALA A 2 -47.56 32.53 -38.56
C ALA A 2 -46.24 32.15 -39.26
N SER A 3 -45.13 32.21 -38.52
CA SER A 3 -44.02 31.27 -38.71
C SER A 3 -43.55 30.77 -37.34
N SER A 4 -43.61 29.45 -37.20
CA SER A 4 -43.37 28.64 -36.01
C SER A 4 -41.88 28.46 -35.74
N GLY A 5 -41.49 28.55 -34.47
CA GLY A 5 -40.12 28.37 -34.00
C GLY A 5 -39.60 26.94 -34.14
N ALA A 6 -38.32 26.84 -34.53
CA ALA A 6 -37.52 25.64 -34.40
C ALA A 6 -36.68 25.73 -33.11
N LYS A 7 -36.94 24.82 -32.18
CA LYS A 7 -36.07 24.55 -31.02
C LYS A 7 -34.86 23.73 -31.50
N VAL A 8 -33.67 24.19 -31.12
CA VAL A 8 -32.40 23.46 -31.27
C VAL A 8 -32.34 22.41 -30.16
N THR A 9 -32.27 21.14 -30.55
CA THR A 9 -32.10 20.01 -29.63
C THR A 9 -30.61 19.74 -29.43
N VAL A 10 -30.15 19.78 -28.18
CA VAL A 10 -28.80 19.42 -27.75
C VAL A 10 -28.64 17.90 -27.86
N GLY A 11 -27.70 17.44 -28.70
CA GLY A 11 -27.40 16.04 -28.89
C GLY A 11 -26.62 15.45 -27.71
N ILE A 12 -27.27 14.57 -26.96
CA ILE A 12 -26.65 13.70 -25.95
C ILE A 12 -26.02 12.50 -26.67
N CYS A 13 -24.80 12.15 -26.29
CA CYS A 13 -24.04 11.01 -26.83
C CYS A 13 -24.82 9.68 -26.61
N PRO A 14 -25.01 8.82 -27.62
CA PRO A 14 -25.74 7.57 -27.47
C PRO A 14 -24.91 6.52 -26.73
N LYS A 15 -25.52 5.85 -25.74
CA LYS A 15 -25.00 4.63 -25.10
C LYS A 15 -24.61 3.58 -26.17
N PRO A 16 -23.48 2.87 -26.04
CA PRO A 16 -23.12 1.84 -27.00
C PRO A 16 -24.09 0.65 -26.93
N PRO A 17 -24.38 -0.01 -28.07
CA PRO A 17 -25.27 -1.17 -28.11
C PRO A 17 -24.57 -2.40 -27.55
N LEU A 18 -25.31 -3.19 -26.77
CA LEU A 18 -24.94 -4.55 -26.36
C LEU A 18 -24.81 -5.43 -27.62
N HIS A 19 -23.58 -5.77 -28.00
CA HIS A 19 -23.32 -6.75 -29.04
C HIS A 19 -23.72 -8.15 -28.56
N LYS A 20 -24.71 -8.76 -29.22
CA LYS A 20 -24.91 -10.21 -29.19
C LYS A 20 -23.76 -10.88 -29.96
N PRO A 21 -23.15 -11.96 -29.44
CA PRO A 21 -22.15 -12.71 -30.21
C PRO A 21 -22.82 -13.44 -31.40
N PRO A 22 -22.08 -13.65 -32.50
CA PRO A 22 -22.60 -14.35 -33.68
C PRO A 22 -22.73 -15.85 -33.42
N ASN A 23 -23.84 -16.45 -33.89
CA ASN A 23 -24.00 -17.89 -34.00
C ASN A 23 -23.02 -18.44 -35.04
N VAL A 24 -21.99 -19.14 -34.59
CA VAL A 24 -21.21 -20.05 -35.43
C VAL A 24 -21.43 -21.45 -34.89
N GLY A 25 -22.18 -22.26 -35.64
CA GLY A 25 -22.39 -23.66 -35.34
C GLY A 25 -21.10 -24.44 -35.52
N VAL A 26 -20.64 -25.08 -34.45
CA VAL A 26 -19.66 -26.16 -34.49
C VAL A 26 -20.20 -27.27 -33.59
N GLU A 27 -20.61 -28.38 -34.21
CA GLU A 27 -20.88 -29.64 -33.52
C GLU A 27 -19.57 -30.19 -32.95
N LEU A 28 -19.51 -30.35 -31.62
CA LEU A 28 -18.57 -31.28 -30.99
C LEU A 28 -19.29 -32.05 -29.87
N THR A 29 -19.27 -33.35 -30.03
CA THR A 29 -19.78 -34.40 -29.15
C THR A 29 -18.79 -34.68 -28.03
N GLY A 30 -19.29 -34.92 -26.81
CA GLY A 30 -18.57 -35.70 -25.79
C GLY A 30 -18.21 -35.01 -24.46
N ASN A 31 -19.11 -35.16 -23.48
CA ASN A 31 -18.92 -35.30 -22.02
C ASN A 31 -18.26 -34.18 -21.18
N GLY A 32 -19.14 -33.47 -20.44
CA GLY A 32 -18.87 -32.53 -19.33
C GLY A 32 -18.51 -33.21 -17.99
N ASN A 33 -18.28 -32.50 -16.89
CA ASN A 33 -18.96 -31.30 -16.40
C ASN A 33 -18.03 -30.28 -15.70
N PHE A 34 -18.00 -29.05 -16.21
CA PHE A 34 -17.72 -27.84 -15.41
C PHE A 34 -19.06 -27.21 -15.06
N LEU A 35 -19.34 -27.00 -13.77
CA LEU A 35 -20.54 -26.30 -13.32
C LEU A 35 -20.30 -24.78 -13.36
N THR A 36 -20.83 -24.14 -14.40
CA THR A 36 -21.23 -22.73 -14.37
C THR A 36 -22.57 -22.63 -13.65
N HIS A 37 -22.67 -21.86 -12.56
CA HIS A 37 -23.97 -21.44 -12.02
C HIS A 37 -24.10 -19.91 -12.06
N PRO A 38 -25.26 -19.38 -12.50
CA PRO A 38 -25.54 -17.95 -12.56
C PRO A 38 -26.05 -17.42 -11.21
N TRP A 39 -25.79 -16.13 -10.99
CA TRP A 39 -26.34 -15.30 -9.92
C TRP A 39 -27.87 -15.40 -9.85
N LYS A 40 -28.43 -15.56 -8.64
CA LYS A 40 -29.88 -15.50 -8.37
C LYS A 40 -30.26 -14.19 -7.66
N HIS A 41 -31.48 -13.71 -7.94
CA HIS A 41 -32.10 -12.48 -7.41
C HIS A 41 -32.45 -12.57 -5.91
N PRO A 42 -32.65 -11.43 -5.21
CA PRO A 42 -32.85 -11.39 -3.77
C PRO A 42 -34.25 -11.90 -3.40
N GLY A 43 -34.32 -12.97 -2.59
CA GLY A 43 -35.59 -13.52 -2.08
C GLY A 43 -35.68 -15.04 -1.89
N GLU A 44 -34.62 -15.82 -2.14
CA GLU A 44 -34.62 -17.27 -1.89
C GLU A 44 -33.64 -17.63 -0.76
N GLU A 45 -34.12 -18.36 0.26
CA GLU A 45 -33.32 -18.85 1.39
C GLU A 45 -32.29 -19.89 0.94
N TYR A 46 -31.05 -19.75 1.43
CA TYR A 46 -29.97 -20.71 1.18
C TYR A 46 -30.15 -21.97 2.05
N PRO A 47 -29.82 -23.17 1.54
CA PRO A 47 -29.87 -24.38 2.35
C PRO A 47 -28.79 -24.33 3.45
N HIS A 48 -29.24 -24.44 4.69
CA HIS A 48 -28.39 -24.56 5.89
C HIS A 48 -27.33 -25.66 5.70
N THR A 49 -26.06 -25.26 5.75
CA THR A 49 -24.94 -26.17 6.01
C THR A 49 -24.63 -26.09 7.51
N PRO A 50 -24.88 -27.15 8.30
CA PRO A 50 -24.50 -27.17 9.70
C PRO A 50 -23.02 -27.56 9.81
N GLY A 51 -22.22 -26.72 10.46
CA GLY A 51 -20.94 -27.13 11.03
C GLY A 51 -19.74 -26.24 10.68
N LEU A 52 -19.67 -25.05 11.27
CA LEU A 52 -18.41 -24.42 11.74
C LEU A 52 -18.67 -23.13 12.55
N LEU A 53 -19.81 -23.06 13.24
CA LEU A 53 -20.17 -22.02 14.22
C LEU A 53 -20.79 -22.71 15.45
N GLY A 54 -20.02 -23.59 16.08
CA GLY A 54 -20.38 -24.21 17.35
C GLY A 54 -19.76 -23.44 18.52
N ASN A 55 -20.63 -22.83 19.33
CA ASN A 55 -20.41 -22.30 20.68
C ASN A 55 -19.22 -21.33 20.88
N LEU A 56 -19.46 -20.04 20.63
CA LEU A 56 -18.62 -18.94 21.11
C LEU A 56 -18.97 -18.45 22.54
N GLU A 57 -19.89 -19.13 23.24
CA GLU A 57 -20.38 -18.70 24.58
C GLU A 57 -19.98 -19.62 25.76
N GLU A 58 -19.17 -20.68 25.56
CA GLU A 58 -18.82 -21.64 26.63
C GLU A 58 -17.32 -21.66 27.06
N ILE A 59 -16.55 -20.60 26.76
CA ILE A 59 -15.18 -20.45 27.32
C ILE A 59 -15.09 -19.12 28.10
N CYS A 60 -15.98 -18.99 29.08
CA CYS A 60 -15.99 -17.92 30.07
C CYS A 60 -15.99 -18.52 31.48
N ASP A 61 -15.08 -19.46 31.76
CA ASP A 61 -14.83 -19.93 33.12
C ASP A 61 -13.40 -19.58 33.56
N ILE A 62 -13.31 -18.39 34.15
CA ILE A 62 -12.54 -18.01 35.33
C ILE A 62 -11.38 -18.95 35.70
N VAL A 63 -10.14 -18.52 35.45
CA VAL A 63 -8.98 -18.99 36.22
C VAL A 63 -8.80 -18.02 37.41
N PRO A 64 -8.89 -18.47 38.67
CA PRO A 64 -8.61 -17.62 39.82
C PRO A 64 -7.11 -17.30 39.89
N LEU A 65 -6.78 -16.02 39.99
CA LEU A 65 -5.45 -15.48 40.28
C LEU A 65 -5.03 -15.87 41.70
N GLY A 66 -4.53 -17.09 41.87
CA GLY A 66 -4.03 -17.58 43.14
C GLY A 66 -2.97 -18.66 42.93
N ASN A 67 -1.72 -18.33 43.27
CA ASN A 67 -0.55 -19.21 43.36
C ASN A 67 0.28 -19.42 42.09
N LEU A 68 1.04 -18.40 41.68
CA LEU A 68 2.35 -18.61 41.07
C LEU A 68 3.32 -17.52 41.58
N ARG A 69 3.86 -17.74 42.77
CA ARG A 69 5.09 -17.09 43.25
C ARG A 69 6.16 -18.17 43.31
N GLU A 70 7.23 -18.00 42.54
CA GLU A 70 8.64 -18.17 42.95
C GLU A 70 9.56 -18.41 41.74
N SER A 71 10.36 -17.41 41.42
CA SER A 71 11.84 -17.46 41.48
C SER A 71 12.41 -16.41 40.51
N SER A 72 12.71 -15.24 41.05
CA SER A 72 13.47 -14.20 40.38
C SER A 72 14.94 -14.34 40.72
N THR A 73 15.80 -14.33 39.71
CA THR A 73 17.21 -13.97 39.86
C THR A 73 17.54 -12.83 38.91
N LYS A 74 18.31 -11.88 39.43
CA LYS A 74 18.48 -10.51 38.95
C LYS A 74 19.81 -10.34 38.20
N VAL A 75 19.75 -9.52 37.14
CA VAL A 75 20.75 -8.54 36.66
C VAL A 75 21.91 -9.01 35.75
N SER A 76 21.95 -8.47 34.52
CA SER A 76 22.93 -7.43 34.08
C SER A 76 22.77 -7.11 32.59
N ALA A 77 23.18 -5.90 32.21
CA ALA A 77 23.00 -5.24 30.91
C ALA A 77 23.51 -6.04 29.70
N ASP A 78 22.81 -5.96 28.57
CA ASP A 78 23.38 -5.81 27.21
C ASP A 78 22.29 -5.96 26.13
N ASN A 79 22.30 -5.03 25.19
CA ASN A 79 21.36 -4.86 24.06
C ASN A 79 21.52 -5.91 22.93
N ASP A 80 21.84 -7.16 23.27
CA ASP A 80 22.25 -8.23 22.33
C ASP A 80 21.35 -9.50 22.36
N ARG A 81 20.18 -9.47 23.02
CA ARG A 81 19.63 -10.66 23.70
C ARG A 81 18.85 -11.72 22.91
N LEU A 82 18.59 -11.57 21.62
CA LEU A 82 17.93 -12.62 20.80
C LEU A 82 18.78 -13.14 19.64
N LEU A 83 19.55 -12.28 18.97
CA LEU A 83 20.49 -12.70 17.92
C LEU A 83 21.83 -13.20 18.50
N ALA A 84 22.33 -12.66 19.63
CA ALA A 84 23.56 -13.16 20.25
C ALA A 84 23.41 -14.53 20.94
N LYS A 85 22.18 -15.07 21.04
CA LYS A 85 21.94 -16.46 21.45
C LYS A 85 22.10 -17.47 20.31
N CYS A 86 22.04 -17.03 19.05
CA CYS A 86 22.53 -17.88 17.98
C CYS A 86 24.06 -17.82 18.06
N GLU A 87 24.72 -18.95 18.33
CA GLU A 87 26.17 -19.08 18.29
C GLU A 87 26.68 -18.56 16.93
N TYR A 88 27.02 -17.26 16.81
CA TYR A 88 27.39 -16.63 15.53
C TYR A 88 28.58 -17.35 14.88
N GLU A 89 29.44 -17.93 15.72
CA GLU A 89 30.49 -18.86 15.33
C GLU A 89 30.00 -19.98 14.41
N LEU A 90 28.77 -20.47 14.51
CA LEU A 90 28.24 -21.48 13.59
C LEU A 90 28.00 -20.95 12.18
N PHE A 91 27.74 -19.64 12.03
CA PHE A 91 27.38 -19.00 10.77
C PHE A 91 28.57 -18.37 10.04
N LYS A 92 29.75 -18.26 10.66
CA LYS A 92 30.95 -17.72 9.99
C LYS A 92 31.25 -18.49 8.69
N LEU A 93 31.29 -17.77 7.58
CA LEU A 93 31.65 -18.33 6.29
C LEU A 93 33.15 -18.70 6.24
N GLN A 94 33.55 -19.34 5.14
CA GLN A 94 34.94 -19.74 4.92
C GLN A 94 35.91 -18.58 5.17
N GLN A 95 37.05 -18.90 5.77
CA GLN A 95 38.18 -17.98 5.86
C GLN A 95 39.01 -18.08 4.55
N PRO A 96 39.97 -17.17 4.30
CA PRO A 96 40.79 -17.20 3.08
C PRO A 96 41.63 -18.47 2.86
N ASP A 97 41.61 -19.42 3.81
CA ASP A 97 42.30 -20.71 3.74
C ASP A 97 41.66 -21.73 2.78
N GLY A 98 40.50 -21.40 2.20
CA GLY A 98 39.81 -22.23 1.21
C GLY A 98 39.07 -23.44 1.78
N ALA A 99 38.98 -23.58 3.10
CA ALA A 99 38.24 -24.66 3.72
C ALA A 99 36.72 -24.45 3.59
N LYS A 100 36.01 -25.49 3.12
CA LYS A 100 34.53 -25.48 3.14
C LYS A 100 34.03 -25.49 4.57
N VAL A 101 32.90 -24.85 4.83
CA VAL A 101 32.19 -25.01 6.11
C VAL A 101 31.80 -26.49 6.28
N PRO A 102 32.22 -27.17 7.37
CA PRO A 102 31.90 -28.57 7.61
C PRO A 102 30.39 -28.83 7.58
N GLN A 103 29.98 -29.97 7.02
CA GLN A 103 28.56 -30.31 6.84
C GLN A 103 27.79 -30.27 8.18
N GLU A 104 28.33 -30.91 9.21
CA GLU A 104 27.76 -30.94 10.56
C GLU A 104 27.51 -29.53 11.11
N ARG A 105 28.46 -28.60 10.89
CA ARG A 105 28.32 -27.21 11.31
C ARG A 105 27.21 -26.49 10.55
N ARG A 106 27.07 -26.74 9.23
CA ARG A 106 25.96 -26.18 8.44
C ARG A 106 24.61 -26.71 8.91
N GLU A 107 24.51 -28.00 9.16
CA GLU A 107 23.27 -28.64 9.66
C GLU A 107 22.88 -28.09 11.03
N LYS A 108 23.83 -27.99 11.96
CA LYS A 108 23.61 -27.35 13.27
C LYS A 108 23.19 -25.88 13.14
N ALA A 109 23.82 -25.11 12.25
CA ALA A 109 23.47 -23.71 12.01
C ALA A 109 22.03 -23.56 11.49
N LEU A 110 21.63 -24.40 10.53
CA LEU A 110 20.27 -24.41 9.97
C LEU A 110 19.23 -24.86 10.99
N GLU A 111 19.56 -25.85 11.84
CA GLU A 111 18.67 -26.28 12.92
C GLU A 111 18.41 -25.17 13.94
N ILE A 112 19.46 -24.48 14.40
CA ILE A 112 19.34 -23.36 15.34
C ILE A 112 18.55 -22.21 14.71
N ALA A 113 18.81 -21.88 13.44
CA ALA A 113 18.04 -20.87 12.73
C ALA A 113 16.54 -21.25 12.66
N ARG A 114 16.22 -22.50 12.35
CA ARG A 114 14.84 -23.00 12.33
C ARG A 114 14.18 -22.88 13.71
N THR A 115 14.83 -23.36 14.77
CA THR A 115 14.29 -23.26 16.14
C THR A 115 14.08 -21.81 16.57
N TYR A 116 15.00 -20.91 16.22
CA TYR A 116 14.84 -19.47 16.45
C TYR A 116 13.62 -18.92 15.71
N HIS A 117 13.48 -19.21 14.42
CA HIS A 117 12.34 -18.75 13.62
C HIS A 117 11.01 -19.31 14.14
N ASP A 118 10.95 -20.58 14.55
CA ASP A 118 9.75 -21.19 15.12
C ASP A 118 9.32 -20.48 16.41
N LYS A 119 10.29 -20.15 17.28
CA LYS A 119 10.05 -19.41 18.53
C LYS A 119 9.60 -17.97 18.30
N VAL A 120 10.21 -17.26 17.34
CA VAL A 120 9.79 -15.90 16.99
C VAL A 120 8.38 -15.93 16.40
N LYS A 121 8.14 -16.83 15.44
CA LYS A 121 6.85 -17.03 14.78
C LYS A 121 5.73 -17.33 15.78
N SER A 122 5.99 -18.13 16.81
CA SER A 122 4.95 -18.50 17.79
C SER A 122 4.48 -17.33 18.65
N ASN A 123 5.26 -16.26 18.78
CA ASN A 123 4.95 -15.08 19.60
C ASN A 123 4.75 -13.79 18.77
N PHE A 124 4.97 -13.82 17.46
CA PHE A 124 5.02 -12.62 16.63
C PHE A 124 3.70 -11.84 16.63
N LEU A 125 3.75 -10.57 17.07
CA LEU A 125 2.61 -9.64 17.08
C LEU A 125 2.96 -8.24 16.58
N GLY A 126 4.22 -7.81 16.68
CA GLY A 126 4.53 -6.39 16.59
C GLY A 126 4.63 -5.74 15.23
N PHE A 127 4.42 -6.49 14.13
CA PHE A 127 4.45 -5.96 12.78
C PHE A 127 3.30 -6.54 11.96
N GLN A 128 2.88 -5.79 10.95
CA GLN A 128 1.83 -6.17 10.00
C GLN A 128 2.28 -7.23 8.97
N ALA A 129 2.92 -8.30 9.44
CA ALA A 129 3.37 -9.44 8.62
C ALA A 129 2.65 -10.71 9.04
N ASN A 130 1.94 -11.34 8.10
CA ASN A 130 1.24 -12.59 8.34
C ASN A 130 2.22 -13.78 8.37
N MET A 131 2.35 -14.40 9.54
CA MET A 131 3.26 -15.53 9.73
C MET A 131 2.62 -16.89 9.38
N ALA A 132 1.34 -16.94 8.98
CA ALA A 132 0.62 -18.15 8.57
C ALA A 132 1.01 -18.63 7.16
N CYS A 133 2.29 -18.50 6.80
CA CYS A 133 2.82 -18.96 5.53
C CYS A 133 2.86 -20.49 5.47
N SER A 134 2.21 -21.07 4.46
CA SER A 134 2.19 -22.52 4.17
C SER A 134 2.45 -22.74 2.67
N PHE A 135 3.72 -22.91 2.32
CA PHE A 135 4.21 -22.99 0.94
C PHE A 135 5.21 -24.14 0.72
N SER A 136 5.31 -25.10 1.63
CA SER A 136 6.29 -26.20 1.53
C SER A 136 6.06 -27.10 0.31
N HIS A 137 4.82 -27.19 -0.18
CA HIS A 137 4.47 -27.90 -1.43
C HIS A 137 5.03 -27.23 -2.69
N LEU A 138 5.48 -25.97 -2.59
CA LEU A 138 6.15 -25.23 -3.67
C LEU A 138 7.67 -25.39 -3.64
N SER A 139 8.22 -26.28 -2.80
CA SER A 139 9.66 -26.48 -2.63
C SER A 139 10.41 -26.77 -3.94
N HIS A 140 9.75 -27.35 -4.95
CA HIS A 140 10.33 -27.53 -6.29
C HIS A 140 10.84 -26.22 -6.92
N TYR A 141 10.19 -25.10 -6.64
CA TYR A 141 10.63 -23.80 -7.13
C TYR A 141 11.89 -23.28 -6.44
N LEU A 142 12.29 -23.84 -5.28
CA LEU A 142 13.56 -23.49 -4.62
C LEU A 142 14.79 -24.02 -5.39
N ASP A 143 14.62 -25.08 -6.19
CA ASP A 143 15.63 -25.63 -7.09
C ASP A 143 15.48 -25.10 -8.54
N THR A 144 14.61 -24.10 -8.77
CA THR A 144 14.32 -23.54 -10.09
C THR A 144 14.63 -22.05 -10.14
N HIS A 145 15.57 -21.63 -10.99
CA HIS A 145 15.85 -20.21 -11.21
C HIS A 145 14.79 -19.55 -12.09
N VAL A 146 13.67 -19.16 -11.48
CA VAL A 146 12.59 -18.42 -12.14
C VAL A 146 12.89 -16.92 -12.16
N ASN A 147 12.82 -16.29 -13.33
CA ASN A 147 13.06 -14.85 -13.49
C ASN A 147 12.07 -14.23 -14.47
N ASN A 148 11.25 -13.29 -13.98
CA ASN A 148 10.19 -12.63 -14.76
C ASN A 148 10.69 -11.35 -15.46
N ILE A 149 11.94 -11.32 -15.89
CA ILE A 149 12.59 -10.15 -16.51
C ILE A 149 11.70 -9.40 -17.52
N GLY A 150 11.66 -8.07 -17.39
CA GLY A 150 10.89 -7.13 -18.21
C GLY A 150 9.36 -7.21 -18.05
N ASP A 151 8.63 -6.63 -19.00
CA ASP A 151 7.19 -6.39 -18.93
C ASP A 151 6.37 -7.71 -18.72
N PRO A 152 5.40 -7.76 -17.78
CA PRO A 152 4.60 -8.97 -17.52
C PRO A 152 3.75 -9.46 -18.70
N PHE A 153 3.41 -8.57 -19.63
CA PHE A 153 2.54 -8.84 -20.78
C PHE A 153 3.30 -9.12 -22.07
N ALA A 154 4.63 -8.95 -22.08
CA ALA A 154 5.49 -9.29 -23.20
C ALA A 154 6.27 -10.60 -22.95
N THR A 155 6.33 -11.44 -23.99
CA THR A 155 7.19 -12.62 -24.00
C THR A 155 8.63 -12.18 -24.27
N GLY A 156 9.53 -12.45 -23.32
CA GLY A 156 10.97 -12.18 -23.45
C GLY A 156 11.77 -13.43 -23.87
N SER A 157 13.09 -13.28 -23.93
CA SER A 157 14.03 -14.36 -24.26
C SER A 157 14.29 -15.32 -23.08
N PHE A 158 14.09 -14.88 -21.84
CA PHE A 158 14.22 -15.73 -20.65
C PHE A 158 12.95 -16.57 -20.45
N LEU A 159 13.00 -17.82 -20.89
CA LEU A 159 11.82 -18.69 -20.93
C LEU A 159 11.46 -19.33 -19.58
N ASN A 160 12.42 -19.44 -18.64
CA ASN A 160 12.18 -20.00 -17.31
C ASN A 160 11.51 -18.97 -16.38
N GLN A 161 10.29 -18.59 -16.72
CA GLN A 161 9.56 -17.49 -16.08
C GLN A 161 8.16 -17.95 -15.65
N THR A 162 7.54 -17.16 -14.78
CA THR A 162 6.19 -17.36 -14.23
C THR A 162 5.26 -16.17 -14.50
N LYS A 163 5.53 -15.38 -15.55
CA LYS A 163 4.69 -14.23 -15.99
C LYS A 163 3.23 -14.62 -16.24
N PHE A 164 2.93 -15.87 -16.56
CA PHE A 164 1.55 -16.34 -16.68
C PHE A 164 0.82 -16.37 -15.32
N MET A 165 1.49 -16.79 -14.25
CA MET A 165 0.97 -16.67 -12.88
C MET A 165 0.91 -15.21 -12.46
N GLU A 166 1.92 -14.42 -12.83
CA GLU A 166 1.95 -12.99 -12.58
C GLU A 166 0.72 -12.28 -13.16
N ARG A 167 0.39 -12.51 -14.43
CA ARG A 167 -0.78 -11.92 -15.07
C ARG A 167 -2.08 -12.35 -14.40
N ALA A 168 -2.20 -13.61 -13.97
CA ALA A 168 -3.37 -14.06 -13.22
C ALA A 168 -3.52 -13.34 -11.86
N VAL A 169 -2.40 -13.09 -11.16
CA VAL A 169 -2.39 -12.27 -9.93
C VAL A 169 -2.79 -10.83 -10.24
N LEU A 170 -2.27 -10.24 -11.31
CA LEU A 170 -2.60 -8.87 -11.71
C LEU A 170 -4.06 -8.73 -12.13
N ASP A 171 -4.62 -9.66 -12.90
CA ASP A 171 -6.03 -9.69 -13.28
C ASP A 171 -6.93 -9.78 -12.03
N TYR A 172 -6.53 -10.61 -11.05
CA TYR A 172 -7.25 -10.74 -9.78
C TYR A 172 -7.33 -9.39 -9.04
N PHE A 173 -6.19 -8.72 -8.86
CA PHE A 173 -6.17 -7.41 -8.16
C PHE A 173 -6.80 -6.30 -9.00
N ALA A 174 -6.71 -6.36 -10.33
CA ALA A 174 -7.37 -5.40 -11.21
C ALA A 174 -8.90 -5.50 -11.04
N ALA A 175 -9.43 -6.72 -11.00
CA ALA A 175 -10.85 -6.94 -10.70
C ALA A 175 -11.21 -6.50 -9.28
N LEU A 176 -10.41 -6.86 -8.27
CA LEU A 176 -10.65 -6.50 -6.86
C LEU A 176 -10.65 -4.99 -6.63
N TRP A 177 -9.73 -4.27 -7.29
CA TRP A 177 -9.59 -2.82 -7.23
C TRP A 177 -10.37 -2.10 -8.34
N ARG A 178 -11.30 -2.80 -9.00
CA ARG A 178 -12.23 -2.23 -10.01
C ARG A 178 -11.53 -1.40 -11.09
N ALA A 179 -10.36 -1.87 -11.53
CA ALA A 179 -9.70 -1.39 -12.74
C ALA A 179 -10.36 -2.01 -13.98
N ASP A 180 -10.18 -1.37 -15.14
CA ASP A 180 -10.62 -1.95 -16.41
C ASP A 180 -9.69 -3.12 -16.78
N TRP A 181 -10.24 -4.34 -16.81
CA TRP A 181 -9.51 -5.58 -17.10
C TRP A 181 -10.25 -6.40 -18.18
N PRO A 182 -9.56 -7.27 -18.96
CA PRO A 182 -8.12 -7.54 -18.91
C PRO A 182 -7.26 -6.37 -19.41
N HIS A 183 -5.94 -6.42 -19.16
CA HIS A 183 -4.99 -5.50 -19.78
C HIS A 183 -5.10 -5.59 -21.30
N ASP A 184 -5.16 -4.45 -21.98
CA ASP A 184 -5.06 -4.42 -23.43
C ASP A 184 -3.62 -4.68 -23.85
N ASN A 185 -3.29 -5.94 -24.15
CA ASN A 185 -1.94 -6.37 -24.45
C ASN A 185 -1.46 -5.90 -25.84
N TYR A 186 -1.18 -4.60 -25.95
CA TYR A 186 -0.62 -3.99 -27.15
C TYR A 186 0.85 -4.39 -27.38
N THR A 187 1.56 -4.82 -26.33
CA THR A 187 3.01 -5.14 -26.39
C THR A 187 3.35 -6.33 -27.30
N GLN A 188 2.37 -7.17 -27.63
CA GLN A 188 2.53 -8.32 -28.53
C GLN A 188 1.97 -8.09 -29.93
N ARG A 189 1.37 -6.92 -30.19
CA ARG A 189 0.78 -6.58 -31.49
C ARG A 189 1.72 -5.63 -32.24
N LYS A 190 1.89 -5.88 -33.53
CA LYS A 190 2.57 -4.94 -34.43
C LYS A 190 1.58 -3.90 -34.94
N ASP A 191 2.07 -2.69 -35.16
CA ASP A 191 1.26 -1.67 -35.82
C ASP A 191 0.94 -2.15 -37.25
N PRO A 192 -0.34 -2.13 -37.66
CA PRO A 192 -0.75 -2.61 -38.97
C PRO A 192 -0.26 -1.72 -40.13
N GLU A 193 0.06 -0.46 -39.87
CA GLU A 193 0.59 0.50 -40.85
C GLU A 193 2.13 0.54 -40.85
N ASP A 194 2.77 0.25 -39.72
CA ASP A 194 4.23 0.09 -39.62
C ASP A 194 4.65 -1.13 -38.77
N PRO A 195 5.01 -2.27 -39.38
CA PRO A 195 5.43 -3.48 -38.68
C PRO A 195 6.66 -3.32 -37.75
N ASN A 196 7.41 -2.22 -37.87
CA ASN A 196 8.53 -1.91 -36.98
C ASN A 196 8.08 -1.31 -35.64
N LEU A 197 6.85 -0.79 -35.57
CA LEU A 197 6.26 -0.20 -34.36
C LEU A 197 5.38 -1.21 -33.60
N MET A 198 5.20 -0.97 -32.31
CA MET A 198 4.18 -1.67 -31.53
C MET A 198 2.81 -1.05 -31.82
N ALA A 199 1.77 -1.89 -31.79
CA ALA A 199 0.41 -1.40 -31.99
C ALA A 199 0.03 -0.42 -30.88
N LYS A 200 -0.86 0.51 -31.24
CA LYS A 200 -1.57 1.34 -30.26
C LYS A 200 -2.45 0.44 -29.36
N PRO A 201 -2.54 0.74 -28.06
CA PRO A 201 -3.58 0.19 -27.22
C PRO A 201 -4.92 0.78 -27.66
N GLN A 202 -5.87 -0.13 -27.87
CA GLN A 202 -7.27 0.11 -28.13
C GLN A 202 -8.02 0.55 -26.88
N ASN A 203 -7.59 0.14 -25.68
CA ASN A 203 -8.14 0.59 -24.40
C ASN A 203 -7.05 1.19 -23.48
N PRO A 204 -6.75 2.49 -23.59
CA PRO A 204 -5.80 3.19 -22.72
C PRO A 204 -6.21 3.23 -21.23
N CYS A 205 -7.49 3.04 -20.92
CA CYS A 205 -8.00 2.98 -19.55
C CYS A 205 -7.79 1.62 -18.88
N SER A 206 -7.50 0.56 -19.66
CA SER A 206 -7.18 -0.76 -19.11
C SER A 206 -5.99 -0.69 -18.15
N TYR A 207 -5.98 -1.56 -17.14
CA TYR A 207 -4.93 -1.59 -16.14
C TYR A 207 -3.57 -1.95 -16.79
N TRP A 208 -2.49 -1.47 -16.19
CA TRP A 208 -1.15 -2.02 -16.35
C TRP A 208 -0.48 -2.09 -14.98
N GLY A 209 0.33 -3.11 -14.74
CA GLY A 209 0.98 -3.33 -13.46
C GLY A 209 1.95 -4.48 -13.50
N PHE A 210 2.64 -4.72 -12.38
CA PHE A 210 3.61 -5.80 -12.24
C PHE A 210 3.70 -6.27 -10.78
N VAL A 211 4.11 -7.53 -10.58
CA VAL A 211 4.42 -8.07 -9.26
C VAL A 211 5.80 -7.58 -8.83
N LEU A 212 5.87 -7.08 -7.60
CA LEU A 212 7.06 -6.46 -7.01
C LEU A 212 8.08 -7.53 -6.59
N SER A 213 9.36 -7.23 -6.81
CA SER A 213 10.49 -8.06 -6.36
C SER A 213 10.96 -7.69 -4.95
N MET A 214 10.62 -6.48 -4.49
CA MET A 214 10.71 -6.04 -3.10
C MET A 214 9.31 -6.04 -2.47
N GLY A 215 9.11 -5.25 -1.41
CA GLY A 215 7.78 -4.89 -0.90
C GLY A 215 7.18 -3.66 -1.60
N CYS A 216 6.10 -3.10 -1.02
CA CYS A 216 5.47 -1.87 -1.51
C CYS A 216 6.45 -0.67 -1.59
N THR A 217 7.62 -0.71 -0.95
CA THR A 217 8.68 0.28 -1.21
C THR A 217 9.00 0.41 -2.71
N GLU A 218 9.09 -0.68 -3.45
CA GLU A 218 9.27 -0.65 -4.92
C GLU A 218 8.03 -0.07 -5.62
N GLY A 219 6.84 -0.45 -5.17
CA GLY A 219 5.58 0.06 -5.73
C GLY A 219 5.40 1.57 -5.52
N THR A 220 5.74 2.09 -4.35
CA THR A 220 5.75 3.52 -4.04
C THR A 220 6.86 4.23 -4.82
N LEU A 221 8.08 3.68 -4.90
CA LEU A 221 9.14 4.25 -5.74
C LEU A 221 8.66 4.40 -7.19
N TYR A 222 8.10 3.35 -7.77
CA TYR A 222 7.61 3.40 -9.14
C TYR A 222 6.39 4.33 -9.30
N GLY A 223 5.43 4.29 -8.38
CA GLY A 223 4.24 5.16 -8.41
C GLY A 223 4.58 6.65 -8.33
N MET A 224 5.53 7.01 -7.47
CA MET A 224 5.99 8.39 -7.33
C MET A 224 6.90 8.81 -8.48
N TRP A 225 7.73 7.91 -9.03
CA TRP A 225 8.47 8.16 -10.27
C TRP A 225 7.53 8.44 -11.43
N ASN A 226 6.52 7.59 -11.61
CA ASN A 226 5.50 7.73 -12.64
C ASN A 226 4.76 9.06 -12.50
N GLY A 227 4.24 9.36 -11.31
CA GLY A 227 3.57 10.64 -11.04
C GLY A 227 4.46 11.86 -11.26
N ARG A 228 5.73 11.82 -10.86
CA ARG A 228 6.70 12.91 -11.09
C ARG A 228 6.86 13.18 -12.59
N ASP A 229 7.13 12.15 -13.37
CA ASP A 229 7.42 12.28 -14.81
C ASP A 229 6.16 12.66 -15.61
N TYR A 230 5.00 12.10 -15.23
CA TYR A 230 3.70 12.49 -15.76
C TYR A 230 3.41 13.99 -15.54
N LEU A 231 3.55 14.48 -14.30
CA LEU A 231 3.26 15.87 -13.94
C LEU A 231 4.28 16.88 -14.50
N ALA A 232 5.54 16.46 -14.61
CA ALA A 232 6.61 17.24 -15.23
C ALA A 232 6.45 17.36 -16.76
N GLY A 233 5.50 16.64 -17.37
CA GLY A 233 5.25 16.70 -18.81
C GLY A 233 6.27 15.91 -19.63
N LYS A 234 6.95 14.90 -19.06
CA LYS A 234 7.77 13.99 -19.86
C LYS A 234 6.88 13.17 -20.80
N VAL A 235 7.41 12.77 -21.95
CA VAL A 235 6.69 11.94 -22.93
C VAL A 235 6.24 10.63 -22.28
N MET A 236 4.94 10.35 -22.35
CA MET A 236 4.37 9.09 -21.86
C MET A 236 4.31 8.08 -23.00
N LEU A 237 4.01 6.84 -22.66
CA LEU A 237 3.72 5.81 -23.66
C LEU A 237 2.50 6.18 -24.52
N ILE A 238 1.50 6.82 -23.91
CA ILE A 238 0.31 7.35 -24.57
C ILE A 238 0.14 8.79 -24.11
N ASP A 239 0.05 9.73 -25.06
CA ASP A 239 -0.32 11.11 -24.80
C ASP A 239 -1.60 11.45 -25.58
N GLU A 240 -2.61 11.96 -24.86
CA GLU A 240 -3.91 12.36 -25.42
C GLU A 240 -3.85 13.83 -25.87
N ALA A 241 -4.34 14.12 -27.08
CA ALA A 241 -4.46 15.49 -27.55
C ALA A 241 -5.49 16.29 -26.72
N PRO A 242 -5.32 17.62 -26.59
CA PRO A 242 -6.27 18.48 -25.88
C PRO A 242 -7.69 18.36 -26.42
N LYS A 243 -8.70 18.52 -25.55
CA LYS A 243 -10.10 18.52 -25.98
C LYS A 243 -10.34 19.67 -26.96
N GLY A 244 -10.84 19.34 -28.16
CA GLY A 244 -11.09 20.32 -29.23
C GLY A 244 -9.91 20.54 -30.20
N SER A 245 -8.79 19.83 -30.02
CA SER A 245 -7.69 19.81 -30.97
C SER A 245 -8.13 19.25 -32.34
N THR A 246 -7.82 19.98 -33.42
CA THR A 246 -7.90 19.46 -34.81
C THR A 246 -6.65 18.68 -35.21
N ILE A 247 -5.57 18.78 -34.41
CA ILE A 247 -4.35 18.00 -34.56
C ILE A 247 -4.63 16.61 -33.98
N LYS A 248 -4.63 15.59 -34.85
CA LYS A 248 -4.69 14.21 -34.41
C LYS A 248 -3.37 13.90 -33.69
N PRO A 249 -3.39 13.44 -32.42
CA PRO A 249 -2.19 12.91 -31.83
C PRO A 249 -1.76 11.72 -32.68
N GLU A 250 -0.52 11.73 -33.16
CA GLU A 250 0.13 10.55 -33.74
C GLU A 250 0.89 9.87 -32.60
N PRO A 251 0.34 8.84 -31.92
CA PRO A 251 1.12 8.01 -31.03
C PRO A 251 2.05 7.14 -31.88
N ARG A 252 3.13 7.74 -32.40
CA ARG A 252 4.22 6.98 -32.98
C ARG A 252 5.08 6.48 -31.85
N TYR A 253 4.98 5.19 -31.57
CA TYR A 253 5.86 4.45 -30.67
C TYR A 253 7.28 4.42 -31.21
N PHE A 254 7.98 5.56 -31.27
CA PHE A 254 9.37 5.60 -31.74
C PHE A 254 10.27 4.79 -30.80
N ILE A 255 10.51 3.53 -31.17
CA ILE A 255 11.57 2.65 -30.65
C ILE A 255 12.84 2.84 -31.48
N ALA A 256 12.74 3.28 -32.74
CA ALA A 256 13.86 3.24 -33.70
C ALA A 256 14.77 4.49 -33.71
N ASP A 257 14.33 5.66 -33.24
CA ASP A 257 15.08 6.93 -33.43
C ASP A 257 15.66 7.56 -32.16
N LEU A 258 15.70 6.84 -31.03
CA LEU A 258 16.48 7.26 -29.86
C LEU A 258 17.83 6.55 -29.83
N ALA A 259 18.62 6.78 -30.87
CA ALA A 259 20.07 6.70 -30.72
C ALA A 259 20.45 7.71 -29.63
N ILE A 260 20.77 7.19 -28.44
CA ILE A 260 21.61 7.78 -27.39
C ILE A 260 21.64 9.31 -27.47
N ASN A 261 20.59 9.95 -26.97
CA ASN A 261 20.71 11.31 -26.48
C ASN A 261 20.40 11.25 -24.99
N THR A 262 21.43 10.89 -24.23
CA THR A 262 21.53 10.98 -22.77
C THR A 262 21.37 12.41 -22.24
N ASP A 263 20.99 13.37 -23.09
CA ASP A 263 20.68 14.71 -22.65
C ASP A 263 19.22 14.78 -22.25
N SER A 264 18.98 14.73 -20.94
CA SER A 264 17.71 14.99 -20.25
C SER A 264 17.20 16.43 -20.46
N ARG A 265 17.52 17.05 -21.61
CA ARG A 265 17.29 18.45 -21.98
C ARG A 265 16.24 18.63 -23.07
N GLN A 266 15.44 17.61 -23.41
CA GLN A 266 14.16 17.85 -24.09
C GLN A 266 13.19 18.54 -23.10
N ARG A 267 13.49 19.81 -22.81
CA ARG A 267 12.60 20.74 -22.14
C ARG A 267 11.52 21.12 -23.15
N SER A 268 10.26 20.95 -22.75
CA SER A 268 9.13 21.59 -23.39
C SER A 268 9.32 23.11 -23.33
N ASP A 269 9.72 23.73 -24.44
CA ASP A 269 9.82 25.18 -24.56
C ASP A 269 8.42 25.79 -24.82
N ALA A 270 7.68 25.98 -23.72
CA ALA A 270 6.61 26.98 -23.54
C ALA A 270 6.21 27.02 -22.04
N GLY A 271 6.72 28.01 -21.28
CA GLY A 271 6.32 28.25 -19.88
C GLY A 271 6.64 27.09 -18.94
N ALA A 272 7.92 26.94 -18.56
CA ALA A 272 8.43 25.80 -17.78
C ALA A 272 7.47 25.42 -16.63
N SER A 273 6.81 24.25 -16.77
CA SER A 273 6.03 23.69 -15.68
C SER A 273 6.91 23.65 -14.45
N LYS A 274 6.44 24.22 -13.35
CA LYS A 274 7.14 24.09 -12.09
C LYS A 274 7.26 22.61 -11.73
N THR A 275 8.36 22.27 -11.05
CA THR A 275 8.61 20.92 -10.56
C THR A 275 7.41 20.45 -9.73
N PRO A 276 6.87 19.25 -9.97
CA PRO A 276 5.77 18.72 -9.17
C PRO A 276 6.17 18.66 -7.69
N LEU A 277 5.25 19.05 -6.79
CA LEU A 277 5.49 19.01 -5.34
C LEU A 277 4.78 17.83 -4.72
N CYS A 278 5.50 17.10 -3.87
CA CYS A 278 4.93 16.00 -3.12
C CYS A 278 4.25 16.48 -1.84
N PHE A 279 3.04 15.95 -1.59
CA PHE A 279 2.26 16.10 -0.37
C PHE A 279 1.99 14.71 0.20
N PHE A 280 2.38 14.50 1.45
CA PHE A 280 2.14 13.27 2.19
C PHE A 280 2.08 13.57 3.68
N SER A 281 1.37 12.73 4.42
CA SER A 281 1.08 12.97 5.83
C SER A 281 2.27 12.69 6.75
N ASN A 282 2.21 13.17 7.99
CA ASN A 282 3.18 12.84 9.05
C ASN A 282 3.29 11.33 9.30
N ASP A 283 2.18 10.61 9.20
CA ASP A 283 2.07 9.15 9.39
C ASP A 283 2.50 8.33 8.16
N ALA A 284 2.97 8.97 7.09
CA ALA A 284 3.48 8.27 5.92
C ALA A 284 4.73 7.43 6.24
N HIS A 285 4.80 6.22 5.66
CA HIS A 285 5.91 5.31 5.89
C HIS A 285 7.26 5.94 5.45
N TYR A 286 8.34 5.62 6.18
CA TYR A 286 9.66 6.19 5.91
C TYR A 286 10.17 5.89 4.48
N SER A 287 9.67 4.82 3.82
CA SER A 287 10.04 4.53 2.44
C SER A 287 9.69 5.69 1.52
N LEU A 288 8.63 6.45 1.79
CA LEU A 288 8.27 7.61 0.99
C LEU A 288 9.31 8.73 1.14
N LYS A 289 9.85 8.96 2.35
CA LYS A 289 10.96 9.90 2.57
C LYS A 289 12.21 9.47 1.79
N LYS A 290 12.52 8.17 1.77
CA LYS A 290 13.61 7.63 0.92
C LYS A 290 13.33 7.83 -0.57
N THR A 291 12.09 7.62 -1.01
CA THR A 291 11.65 7.85 -2.39
C THR A 291 11.86 9.30 -2.81
N MET A 292 11.55 10.28 -1.95
CA MET A 292 11.80 11.70 -2.25
C MET A 292 13.29 11.97 -2.52
N VAL A 293 14.18 11.40 -1.70
CA VAL A 293 15.63 11.54 -1.88
C VAL A 293 16.11 10.85 -3.15
N ILE A 294 15.76 9.58 -3.35
CA ILE A 294 16.22 8.77 -4.49
C ILE A 294 15.77 9.36 -5.82
N LEU A 295 14.51 9.82 -5.90
CA LEU A 295 13.94 10.35 -7.12
C LEU A 295 14.10 11.87 -7.26
N ASN A 296 14.74 12.52 -6.29
CA ASN A 296 14.86 13.98 -6.21
C ASN A 296 13.49 14.68 -6.42
N ILE A 297 12.45 14.17 -5.77
CA ILE A 297 11.12 14.79 -5.76
C ILE A 297 11.12 15.79 -4.61
N LYS A 298 10.83 17.05 -4.93
CA LYS A 298 10.72 18.12 -3.94
C LYS A 298 9.40 18.01 -3.20
N THR A 299 9.45 18.17 -1.88
CA THR A 299 8.26 18.39 -1.07
C THR A 299 7.87 19.87 -1.08
N TYR A 300 6.65 20.18 -0.66
CA TYR A 300 6.22 21.56 -0.47
C TYR A 300 7.08 22.29 0.58
N TYR A 301 7.56 21.58 1.61
CA TYR A 301 8.43 22.13 2.65
C TYR A 301 9.79 22.55 2.09
N ASP A 302 10.38 21.73 1.22
CA ASP A 302 11.68 22.02 0.59
C ASP A 302 11.59 23.33 -0.21
N VAL A 303 10.54 23.48 -1.01
CA VAL A 303 10.34 24.66 -1.86
C VAL A 303 9.96 25.90 -1.05
N ALA A 304 9.12 25.76 -0.02
CA ALA A 304 8.83 26.84 0.91
C ALA A 304 10.11 27.40 1.54
N THR A 305 10.98 26.50 2.01
CA THR A 305 12.25 26.85 2.66
C THR A 305 13.22 27.47 1.66
N GLU A 306 13.39 26.88 0.48
CA GLU A 306 14.29 27.35 -0.58
C GLU A 306 13.92 28.76 -1.06
N LEU A 307 12.62 29.07 -1.14
CA LEU A 307 12.11 30.36 -1.61
C LEU A 307 11.83 31.37 -0.48
N GLY A 308 12.05 31.01 0.79
CA GLY A 308 11.77 31.88 1.93
C GLY A 308 10.30 32.29 2.06
N LEU A 309 9.37 31.39 1.72
CA LEU A 309 7.94 31.69 1.73
C LEU A 309 7.40 31.76 3.17
N LYS A 310 6.42 32.64 3.39
CA LYS A 310 5.71 32.72 4.67
C LYS A 310 4.67 31.60 4.76
N VAL A 311 4.67 30.88 5.88
CA VAL A 311 3.70 29.82 6.15
C VAL A 311 2.29 30.42 6.33
N PRO A 312 1.24 29.82 5.74
CA PRO A 312 -0.14 30.17 6.06
C PRO A 312 -0.42 29.92 7.55
N PRO A 313 -1.02 30.87 8.29
CA PRO A 313 -1.28 30.72 9.72
C PRO A 313 -2.06 29.45 10.09
N GLU A 314 -2.92 28.97 9.20
CA GLU A 314 -3.79 27.81 9.39
C GLU A 314 -3.03 26.48 9.49
N VAL A 315 -1.80 26.42 8.98
CA VAL A 315 -0.96 25.21 8.95
C VAL A 315 0.38 25.41 9.63
N ALA A 316 0.63 26.58 10.22
CA ALA A 316 1.87 26.87 10.92
C ALA A 316 2.01 25.96 12.15
N THR A 317 3.23 25.47 12.42
CA THR A 317 3.53 24.77 13.68
C THR A 317 3.39 25.72 14.87
N ALA A 318 3.44 25.20 16.09
CA ALA A 318 3.41 26.02 17.31
C ALA A 318 4.52 27.10 17.33
N GLU A 319 5.66 26.83 16.68
CA GLU A 319 6.79 27.74 16.52
C GLU A 319 6.66 28.68 15.31
N GLY A 320 5.50 28.70 14.65
CA GLY A 320 5.24 29.53 13.47
C GLY A 320 5.99 29.08 12.22
N GLN A 321 6.38 27.79 12.13
CA GLN A 321 7.16 27.25 11.01
C GLN A 321 6.30 26.46 10.03
N TRP A 322 6.84 26.18 8.85
CA TRP A 322 6.24 25.23 7.92
C TRP A 322 6.26 23.80 8.50
N PRO A 323 5.13 23.06 8.44
CA PRO A 323 5.14 21.65 8.80
C PRO A 323 5.92 20.87 7.72
N LYS A 324 6.83 19.99 8.14
CA LYS A 324 7.69 19.21 7.22
C LYS A 324 6.91 18.21 6.36
N GLN A 325 5.79 17.71 6.89
CA GLN A 325 4.84 16.83 6.20
C GLN A 325 3.42 17.28 6.57
N VAL A 326 2.43 16.84 5.81
CA VAL A 326 1.04 17.27 6.01
C VAL A 326 0.58 16.78 7.38
N PRO A 327 0.02 17.66 8.24
CA PRO A 327 -0.49 17.25 9.56
C PRO A 327 -1.48 16.08 9.48
N THR A 328 -1.57 15.30 10.54
CA THR A 328 -2.51 14.19 10.70
C THR A 328 -3.47 14.45 11.86
N ASN A 329 -4.64 13.82 11.79
CA ASN A 329 -5.57 13.75 12.90
C ASN A 329 -5.04 12.77 13.96
N LEU A 330 -5.64 12.78 15.16
CA LEU A 330 -5.21 11.90 16.25
C LEU A 330 -5.23 10.41 15.85
N ASP A 331 -6.24 10.02 15.06
CA ASP A 331 -6.41 8.67 14.54
C ASP A 331 -5.40 8.28 13.44
N GLY A 332 -4.51 9.18 13.03
CA GLY A 332 -3.47 8.93 12.03
C GLY A 332 -3.90 9.17 10.59
N THR A 333 -5.14 9.57 10.34
CA THR A 333 -5.57 10.00 9.00
C THR A 333 -4.99 11.36 8.66
N VAL A 334 -4.76 11.64 7.37
CA VAL A 334 -4.34 12.96 6.91
C VAL A 334 -5.35 14.02 7.30
N ASN A 335 -4.88 15.16 7.81
CA ASN A 335 -5.73 16.33 8.02
C ASN A 335 -6.06 16.96 6.66
N ILE A 336 -7.27 16.71 6.18
CA ILE A 336 -7.74 17.13 4.85
C ILE A 336 -7.77 18.65 4.70
N ASP A 337 -8.14 19.39 5.74
CA ASP A 337 -8.17 20.85 5.68
C ASP A 337 -6.75 21.44 5.60
N ALA A 338 -5.81 20.92 6.37
CA ALA A 338 -4.40 21.30 6.27
C ALA A 338 -3.81 20.93 4.90
N LEU A 339 -4.14 19.74 4.38
CA LEU A 339 -3.77 19.33 3.02
C LEU A 339 -4.29 20.33 1.98
N ALA A 340 -5.56 20.72 2.08
CA ALA A 340 -6.20 21.66 1.15
C ALA A 340 -5.52 23.04 1.18
N VAL A 341 -5.23 23.58 2.37
CA VAL A 341 -4.51 24.86 2.53
C VAL A 341 -3.13 24.79 1.88
N LEU A 342 -2.36 23.73 2.15
CA LEU A 342 -1.03 23.53 1.58
C LEU A 342 -1.11 23.40 0.05
N VAL A 343 -2.01 22.56 -0.48
CA VAL A 343 -2.16 22.37 -1.92
C VAL A 343 -2.62 23.64 -2.61
N GLU A 344 -3.60 24.37 -2.07
CA GLU A 344 -4.06 25.65 -2.63
C GLU A 344 -2.93 26.68 -2.69
N PHE A 345 -2.15 26.81 -1.62
CA PHE A 345 -1.02 27.75 -1.58
C PHE A 345 -0.05 27.52 -2.74
N PHE A 346 0.34 26.27 -3.00
CA PHE A 346 1.29 25.94 -4.06
C PHE A 346 0.64 25.86 -5.46
N ALA A 347 -0.63 25.47 -5.55
CA ALA A 347 -1.39 25.53 -6.80
C ALA A 347 -1.53 26.98 -7.29
N ASN A 348 -1.77 27.95 -6.40
CA ASN A 348 -1.75 29.38 -6.72
C ASN A 348 -0.39 29.86 -7.26
N LEU A 349 0.69 29.21 -6.83
CA LEU A 349 2.03 29.46 -7.35
C LEU A 349 2.33 28.68 -8.64
N GLY A 350 1.38 27.90 -9.18
CA GLY A 350 1.51 27.14 -10.42
C GLY A 350 2.24 25.80 -10.29
N TYR A 351 2.37 25.25 -9.07
CA TYR A 351 2.97 23.93 -8.86
C TYR A 351 1.95 22.80 -9.04
N PRO A 352 2.26 21.75 -9.83
CA PRO A 352 1.47 20.52 -9.86
C PRO A 352 1.52 19.75 -8.54
N ALA A 353 0.45 19.03 -8.20
CA ALA A 353 0.32 18.33 -6.92
C ALA A 353 0.47 16.80 -7.04
N LEU A 354 1.52 16.25 -6.45
CA LEU A 354 1.71 14.81 -6.30
C LEU A 354 1.34 14.41 -4.88
N VAL A 355 0.23 13.69 -4.68
CA VAL A 355 -0.28 13.35 -3.34
C VAL A 355 -0.16 11.84 -3.12
N CYS A 356 0.43 11.45 -2.00
CA CYS A 356 0.47 10.05 -1.55
C CYS A 356 -0.47 9.87 -0.36
N PHE A 357 -1.55 9.11 -0.57
CA PHE A 357 -2.50 8.73 0.48
C PHE A 357 -2.12 7.38 1.06
N ASN A 358 -2.19 7.26 2.38
CA ASN A 358 -1.96 6.03 3.10
C ASN A 358 -3.27 5.26 3.23
N TYR A 359 -3.25 3.98 2.87
CA TYR A 359 -4.38 3.10 3.07
C TYR A 359 -3.95 1.95 3.98
N GLY A 360 -3.85 2.28 5.27
CA GLY A 360 -3.21 1.51 6.33
C GLY A 360 -1.85 2.10 6.72
N THR A 361 -1.83 3.22 7.47
CA THR A 361 -0.60 3.85 7.96
C THR A 361 0.25 2.87 8.78
N THR A 362 1.57 3.07 8.81
CA THR A 362 2.46 2.03 9.33
C THR A 362 2.29 1.78 10.83
N PHE A 363 2.20 2.84 11.63
CA PHE A 363 2.11 2.72 13.08
C PHE A 363 0.66 2.64 13.58
N LYS A 364 -0.21 3.54 13.11
CA LYS A 364 -1.62 3.64 13.55
C LYS A 364 -2.58 2.74 12.75
N GLY A 365 -2.21 2.30 11.54
CA GLY A 365 -3.08 1.49 10.68
C GLY A 365 -4.31 2.25 10.18
N ALA A 366 -4.22 3.58 10.06
CA ALA A 366 -5.28 4.46 9.62
C ALA A 366 -5.47 4.47 8.10
N TYR A 367 -6.64 4.87 7.63
CA TYR A 367 -6.98 4.94 6.21
C TYR A 367 -7.36 6.36 5.83
N ASP A 368 -6.60 7.00 4.95
CA ASP A 368 -6.89 8.35 4.48
C ASP A 368 -8.20 8.38 3.67
N ASP A 369 -9.07 9.35 3.95
CA ASP A 369 -10.30 9.58 3.19
C ASP A 369 -10.00 10.32 1.88
N ILE A 370 -9.73 9.54 0.83
CA ILE A 370 -9.39 10.04 -0.50
C ILE A 370 -10.57 10.80 -1.12
N GLN A 371 -11.82 10.40 -0.85
CA GLN A 371 -13.00 11.08 -1.41
C GLN A 371 -13.20 12.45 -0.75
N GLY A 372 -13.12 12.50 0.59
CA GLY A 372 -13.15 13.75 1.34
C GLY A 372 -12.03 14.71 0.94
N ALA A 373 -10.81 14.19 0.73
CA ALA A 373 -9.71 14.98 0.21
C ALA A 373 -10.00 15.51 -1.20
N ALA A 374 -10.47 14.66 -2.11
CA ALA A 374 -10.81 15.07 -3.48
C ALA A 374 -11.91 16.16 -3.51
N ASN A 375 -12.92 16.06 -2.64
CA ASN A 375 -13.99 17.05 -2.54
C ASN A 375 -13.47 18.46 -2.19
N LYS A 376 -12.35 18.56 -1.48
CA LYS A 376 -11.66 19.85 -1.22
C LYS A 376 -10.67 20.23 -2.32
N LEU A 377 -9.94 19.26 -2.88
CA LEU A 377 -8.85 19.49 -3.81
C LEU A 377 -9.30 19.77 -5.25
N LEU A 378 -10.37 19.14 -5.74
CA LEU A 378 -10.84 19.35 -7.12
C LEU A 378 -11.29 20.79 -7.41
N PRO A 379 -12.03 21.49 -6.51
CA PRO A 379 -12.30 22.92 -6.67
C PRO A 379 -11.03 23.78 -6.73
N ILE A 380 -10.02 23.46 -5.93
CA ILE A 380 -8.70 24.12 -5.97
C ILE A 380 -8.04 23.89 -7.32
N PHE A 381 -8.00 22.64 -7.79
CA PHE A 381 -7.42 22.30 -9.08
C PHE A 381 -8.16 22.97 -10.25
N LYS A 382 -9.49 23.12 -10.17
CA LYS A 382 -10.26 23.88 -11.15
C LYS A 382 -9.87 25.36 -11.13
N LYS A 383 -9.82 25.98 -9.95
CA LYS A 383 -9.49 27.39 -9.74
C LYS A 383 -8.11 27.75 -10.32
N TYR A 384 -7.13 26.86 -10.22
CA TYR A 384 -5.76 27.08 -10.69
C TYR A 384 -5.40 26.34 -11.99
N ASN A 385 -6.41 25.94 -12.78
CA ASN A 385 -6.22 25.29 -14.09
C ASN A 385 -5.38 24.01 -14.07
N LEU A 386 -5.44 23.24 -12.98
CA LEU A 386 -4.79 21.94 -12.81
C LEU A 386 -5.69 20.76 -13.18
N LEU A 387 -6.96 20.97 -13.54
CA LEU A 387 -7.79 19.90 -14.09
C LEU A 387 -7.40 19.54 -15.52
N GLU A 388 -6.98 20.49 -16.35
CA GLU A 388 -6.51 20.21 -17.70
C GLU A 388 -5.33 21.12 -18.02
N VAL A 389 -4.14 20.54 -17.95
CA VAL A 389 -2.87 21.22 -18.17
C VAL A 389 -2.34 20.83 -19.54
N VAL A 390 -2.38 21.78 -20.47
CA VAL A 390 -1.80 21.60 -21.81
C VAL A 390 -0.28 21.68 -21.71
N ARG A 391 0.37 20.77 -22.43
CA ARG A 391 1.82 20.63 -22.53
C ARG A 391 2.18 20.48 -24.00
N THR A 392 3.38 20.89 -24.35
CA THR A 392 3.90 20.79 -25.72
C THR A 392 5.23 20.07 -25.70
N TYR A 393 5.45 19.17 -26.66
CA TYR A 393 6.78 18.64 -26.95
C TYR A 393 7.09 18.79 -28.44
N THR A 394 8.36 18.71 -28.80
CA THR A 394 8.79 18.69 -30.20
C THR A 394 9.12 17.25 -30.56
N ASP A 395 8.48 16.72 -31.59
CA ASP A 395 8.72 15.36 -32.06
C ASP A 395 10.02 15.24 -32.88
N ALA A 396 10.32 14.03 -33.34
CA ALA A 396 11.53 13.73 -34.12
C ALA A 396 11.59 14.48 -35.47
N ASN A 397 10.45 14.93 -36.00
CA ASN A 397 10.37 15.69 -37.24
C ASN A 397 10.50 17.22 -37.01
N GLY A 398 10.64 17.64 -35.75
CA GLY A 398 10.69 19.05 -35.38
C GLY A 398 9.30 19.70 -35.26
N GLU A 399 8.22 18.93 -35.32
CA GLU A 399 6.86 19.45 -35.20
C GLU A 399 6.46 19.57 -33.72
N LYS A 400 5.73 20.65 -33.39
CA LYS A 400 5.21 20.85 -32.03
C LYS A 400 3.92 20.04 -31.87
N GLN A 401 3.93 19.13 -30.92
CA GLN A 401 2.79 18.33 -30.52
C GLN A 401 2.26 18.82 -29.18
N GLU A 402 0.94 18.94 -29.06
CA GLU A 402 0.27 19.29 -27.81
C GLU A 402 -0.44 18.08 -27.22
N PHE A 403 -0.42 17.99 -25.89
CA PHE A 403 -1.17 17.00 -25.13
C PHE A 403 -1.72 17.62 -23.85
N ALA A 404 -2.81 17.07 -23.32
CA ALA A 404 -3.42 17.55 -22.09
C ALA A 404 -3.34 16.49 -21.00
N ARG A 405 -2.99 16.92 -19.77
CA ARG A 405 -2.90 16.05 -18.60
C ARG A 405 -3.54 16.69 -17.38
N ARG A 406 -3.85 15.87 -16.38
CA ARG A 406 -4.14 16.39 -15.04
C ARG A 406 -2.87 17.01 -14.45
N GLY A 407 -3.00 18.14 -13.77
CA GLY A 407 -1.97 18.80 -12.98
C GLY A 407 -1.84 18.24 -11.56
N PHE A 408 -2.40 17.06 -11.30
CA PHE A 408 -2.30 16.35 -10.04
C PHE A 408 -2.19 14.83 -10.27
N TRP A 409 -1.68 14.13 -9.27
CA TRP A 409 -1.56 12.68 -9.25
C TRP A 409 -1.80 12.14 -7.85
N PHE A 410 -2.78 11.25 -7.68
CA PHE A 410 -3.00 10.55 -6.41
C PHE A 410 -2.45 9.12 -6.48
N HIS A 411 -1.44 8.87 -5.67
CA HIS A 411 -0.92 7.54 -5.39
C HIS A 411 -1.50 7.03 -4.08
N VAL A 412 -1.89 5.75 -4.06
CA VAL A 412 -2.34 5.08 -2.84
C VAL A 412 -1.26 4.10 -2.39
N ASP A 413 -0.61 4.41 -1.26
CA ASP A 413 0.18 3.43 -0.53
C ASP A 413 -0.76 2.52 0.26
N GLY A 414 -1.25 1.50 -0.43
CA GLY A 414 -2.09 0.44 0.11
C GLY A 414 -1.30 -0.76 0.59
N ALA A 415 -0.05 -0.58 1.05
CA ALA A 415 0.85 -1.67 1.41
C ALA A 415 0.15 -2.74 2.26
N LEU A 416 -0.68 -2.33 3.22
CA LEU A 416 -1.46 -3.21 4.08
C LEU A 416 -2.94 -3.28 3.64
N GLY A 417 -3.65 -2.15 3.65
CA GLY A 417 -5.11 -2.12 3.53
C GLY A 417 -5.67 -2.59 2.18
N ALA A 418 -4.91 -2.41 1.09
CA ALA A 418 -5.39 -2.79 -0.25
C ALA A 418 -5.55 -4.30 -0.44
N ALA A 419 -4.98 -5.12 0.45
CA ALA A 419 -5.07 -6.57 0.41
C ALA A 419 -6.36 -7.13 1.03
N TYR A 420 -7.01 -6.42 1.97
CA TYR A 420 -8.16 -6.98 2.72
C TYR A 420 -9.39 -6.10 2.84
N MET A 421 -9.24 -4.77 2.83
CA MET A 421 -10.38 -3.87 2.97
C MET A 421 -11.47 -4.09 1.89
N PRO A 422 -11.15 -4.47 0.63
CA PRO A 422 -12.19 -4.87 -0.32
C PRO A 422 -13.05 -6.04 0.20
N PHE A 423 -12.44 -7.04 0.84
CA PHE A 423 -13.18 -8.18 1.40
C PHE A 423 -13.95 -7.79 2.66
N LEU A 424 -13.40 -6.93 3.52
CA LEU A 424 -14.14 -6.40 4.67
C LEU A 424 -15.36 -5.59 4.22
N LYS A 425 -15.25 -4.83 3.13
CA LYS A 425 -16.38 -4.12 2.50
C LYS A 425 -17.43 -5.07 1.94
N MET A 426 -17.02 -6.16 1.29
CA MET A 426 -17.95 -7.19 0.82
C MET A 426 -18.63 -7.92 1.98
N ALA A 427 -17.89 -8.24 3.04
CA ALA A 427 -18.40 -8.83 4.27
C ALA A 427 -19.40 -7.91 4.99
N ASN A 428 -19.18 -6.59 4.93
CA ASN A 428 -20.15 -5.63 5.44
C ASN A 428 -21.44 -5.61 4.60
N ALA A 429 -21.29 -5.57 3.27
CA ALA A 429 -22.43 -5.51 2.35
C ALA A 429 -23.31 -6.77 2.37
N ASN A 430 -22.76 -7.94 2.71
CA ASN A 430 -23.50 -9.21 2.76
C ASN A 430 -23.90 -9.64 4.19
N GLY A 431 -23.61 -8.83 5.22
CA GLY A 431 -24.03 -9.07 6.60
C GLY A 431 -23.13 -10.00 7.42
N MET A 432 -21.95 -10.39 6.92
CA MET A 432 -20.95 -11.15 7.70
C MET A 432 -20.26 -10.32 8.79
N PHE A 433 -20.24 -8.99 8.62
CA PHE A 433 -19.64 -8.03 9.53
C PHE A 433 -20.46 -6.73 9.51
N GLN A 434 -20.53 -6.01 10.62
CA GLN A 434 -21.28 -4.75 10.68
C GLN A 434 -20.42 -3.65 11.29
N THR A 435 -20.37 -2.51 10.61
CA THR A 435 -19.82 -1.26 11.13
C THR A 435 -20.75 -0.14 10.69
N ASP A 436 -20.99 0.81 11.59
CA ASP A 436 -21.80 2.00 11.31
C ASP A 436 -21.02 3.07 10.55
N LYS A 437 -19.68 2.95 10.50
CA LYS A 437 -18.81 3.91 9.83
C LYS A 437 -18.50 3.47 8.40
N PRO A 438 -18.43 4.41 7.45
CA PRO A 438 -18.13 4.07 6.06
C PRO A 438 -16.71 3.52 5.95
N ILE A 439 -16.56 2.39 5.24
CA ILE A 439 -15.25 1.86 4.84
C ILE A 439 -14.70 2.77 3.71
N PRO A 440 -13.59 3.51 3.93
CA PRO A 440 -13.11 4.47 2.95
C PRO A 440 -12.73 3.78 1.64
N GLN A 441 -13.20 4.30 0.51
CA GLN A 441 -12.86 3.77 -0.81
C GLN A 441 -11.48 4.27 -1.25
N PHE A 442 -10.73 3.47 -2.02
CA PHE A 442 -9.35 3.79 -2.39
C PHE A 442 -8.93 3.43 -3.82
N ASP A 443 -9.84 2.91 -4.65
CA ASP A 443 -9.47 2.16 -5.85
C ASP A 443 -9.81 2.88 -7.17
N PHE A 444 -9.56 2.21 -8.30
CA PHE A 444 -9.62 2.83 -9.62
C PHE A 444 -11.03 3.24 -10.08
N SER A 445 -12.07 2.79 -9.37
CA SER A 445 -13.44 3.23 -9.66
C SER A 445 -13.79 4.58 -9.04
N MET A 446 -12.91 5.17 -8.22
CA MET A 446 -13.16 6.47 -7.61
C MET A 446 -13.23 7.60 -8.64
N ARG A 447 -14.23 8.46 -8.47
CA ARG A 447 -14.48 9.65 -9.29
C ARG A 447 -14.74 10.85 -8.38
N GLY A 448 -14.53 12.06 -8.90
CA GLY A 448 -15.01 13.26 -8.23
C GLY A 448 -16.53 13.22 -8.05
N GLU A 449 -17.04 14.03 -7.14
CA GLU A 449 -18.49 14.17 -6.94
C GLU A 449 -19.05 15.36 -7.72
N GLU A 450 -20.37 15.38 -7.88
CA GLU A 450 -21.12 16.47 -8.51
C GLU A 450 -20.55 16.88 -9.89
N GLU A 451 -20.09 18.12 -10.04
CA GLU A 451 -19.54 18.66 -11.28
C GLU A 451 -18.20 18.03 -11.70
N PHE A 452 -17.57 17.25 -10.83
CA PHE A 452 -16.30 16.55 -11.08
C PHE A 452 -16.47 15.05 -11.33
N SER A 453 -17.70 14.58 -11.59
CA SER A 453 -18.01 13.15 -11.78
C SER A 453 -17.30 12.47 -12.95
N ASP A 454 -16.77 13.22 -13.91
CA ASP A 454 -15.93 12.72 -15.00
C ASP A 454 -14.43 12.63 -14.64
N ILE A 455 -14.02 13.14 -13.47
CA ILE A 455 -12.63 13.18 -13.04
C ILE A 455 -12.27 11.91 -12.29
N GLU A 456 -11.31 11.16 -12.83
CA GLU A 456 -10.71 10.01 -12.16
C GLU A 456 -9.77 10.46 -11.03
N LEU A 457 -9.90 9.87 -9.84
CA LEU A 457 -9.12 10.29 -8.68
C LEU A 457 -7.82 9.51 -8.50
N VAL A 458 -7.88 8.18 -8.58
CA VAL A 458 -6.74 7.29 -8.26
C VAL A 458 -5.94 6.93 -9.52
N PHE A 459 -4.64 7.22 -9.49
CA PHE A 459 -3.73 7.01 -10.63
C PHE A 459 -2.87 5.76 -10.47
N SER A 460 -2.50 5.42 -9.24
CA SER A 460 -1.72 4.21 -8.96
C SER A 460 -1.90 3.71 -7.54
N ILE A 461 -1.74 2.40 -7.37
CA ILE A 461 -1.86 1.69 -6.09
C ILE A 461 -0.62 0.79 -5.92
N GLY A 462 -0.02 0.82 -4.73
CA GLY A 462 0.97 -0.16 -4.29
C GLY A 462 0.42 -1.03 -3.16
N MET A 463 0.74 -2.33 -3.16
CA MET A 463 0.34 -3.29 -2.11
C MET A 463 1.50 -4.23 -1.78
N SER A 464 1.63 -4.66 -0.52
CA SER A 464 2.59 -5.69 -0.11
C SER A 464 1.92 -7.05 0.10
N GLY A 465 2.43 -8.09 -0.58
CA GLY A 465 1.93 -9.45 -0.43
C GLY A 465 2.41 -10.13 0.84
N HIS A 466 3.59 -9.76 1.34
CA HIS A 466 4.15 -10.28 2.59
C HIS A 466 3.51 -9.67 3.86
N LYS A 467 2.51 -8.79 3.70
CA LYS A 467 1.74 -8.23 4.82
C LYS A 467 0.53 -9.09 5.14
N TRP A 468 -0.68 -8.69 4.74
CA TRP A 468 -1.91 -9.42 5.10
C TRP A 468 -2.01 -10.82 4.48
N ILE A 469 -1.62 -10.96 3.22
CA ILE A 469 -1.61 -12.26 2.51
C ILE A 469 -0.59 -13.23 3.12
N GLY A 470 0.62 -12.75 3.39
CA GLY A 470 1.73 -13.56 3.90
C GLY A 470 2.54 -14.15 2.75
N ALA A 471 3.87 -13.97 2.82
CA ALA A 471 4.82 -14.54 1.88
C ALA A 471 6.18 -14.73 2.58
N PRO A 472 6.98 -15.74 2.19
CA PRO A 472 8.27 -16.00 2.82
C PRO A 472 9.35 -14.97 2.46
N VAL A 473 9.08 -14.09 1.48
CA VAL A 473 9.95 -13.00 1.03
C VAL A 473 9.12 -11.75 0.74
N PRO A 474 9.72 -10.54 0.80
CA PRO A 474 9.06 -9.34 0.31
C PRO A 474 8.57 -9.50 -1.12
N THR A 475 7.30 -9.20 -1.33
CA THR A 475 6.58 -9.21 -2.61
C THR A 475 5.43 -8.21 -2.54
N GLY A 476 4.78 -7.93 -3.66
CA GLY A 476 3.63 -7.06 -3.75
C GLY A 476 3.10 -6.87 -5.16
N VAL A 477 2.23 -5.89 -5.33
CA VAL A 477 1.67 -5.48 -6.62
C VAL A 477 1.78 -3.97 -6.75
N TYR A 478 2.23 -3.51 -7.92
CA TYR A 478 2.01 -2.15 -8.38
C TYR A 478 1.01 -2.16 -9.53
N MET A 479 0.09 -1.19 -9.53
CA MET A 479 -0.89 -1.04 -10.60
C MET A 479 -1.16 0.43 -10.92
N THR A 480 -1.37 0.71 -12.20
CA THR A 480 -1.82 1.98 -12.77
C THR A 480 -2.65 1.68 -14.04
N LYS A 481 -2.93 2.68 -14.86
CA LYS A 481 -3.60 2.53 -16.17
C LYS A 481 -2.59 2.59 -17.30
N THR A 482 -2.89 1.93 -18.41
CA THR A 482 -2.04 1.89 -19.60
C THR A 482 -1.68 3.29 -20.11
N LYS A 483 -2.64 4.24 -20.08
CA LYS A 483 -2.42 5.66 -20.41
C LYS A 483 -1.46 6.42 -19.52
N PHE A 484 -1.12 5.87 -18.36
CA PHE A 484 -0.16 6.44 -17.43
C PHE A 484 1.19 5.71 -17.46
N GLN A 485 1.44 4.83 -18.42
CA GLN A 485 2.77 4.20 -18.52
C GLN A 485 3.81 5.22 -19.00
N LEU A 486 4.97 5.20 -18.34
CA LEU A 486 6.15 5.91 -18.81
C LEU A 486 6.67 5.26 -20.10
N LYS A 487 7.32 6.06 -20.95
CA LYS A 487 8.12 5.51 -22.04
C LYS A 487 9.35 4.80 -21.42
N PRO A 488 9.61 3.51 -21.75
CA PRO A 488 10.80 2.81 -21.28
C PRO A 488 12.08 3.61 -21.58
N PRO A 489 13.06 3.63 -20.66
CA PRO A 489 14.33 4.32 -20.90
C PRO A 489 15.12 3.66 -22.03
N GLU A 490 15.01 2.33 -22.17
CA GLU A 490 15.68 1.54 -23.18
C GLU A 490 14.80 0.36 -23.64
N LYS A 491 15.20 -0.29 -24.74
CA LYS A 491 14.68 -1.59 -25.18
C LYS A 491 15.85 -2.55 -25.40
N PRO A 492 16.35 -3.20 -24.35
CA PRO A 492 17.49 -4.09 -24.50
C PRO A 492 17.11 -5.31 -25.35
N GLU A 493 17.74 -5.45 -26.52
CA GLU A 493 17.45 -6.57 -27.45
C GLU A 493 17.67 -7.93 -26.78
N TYR A 494 18.64 -8.03 -25.86
CA TYR A 494 19.01 -9.28 -25.21
C TYR A 494 17.94 -9.84 -24.26
N ILE A 495 17.02 -9.01 -23.73
CA ILE A 495 15.89 -9.50 -22.91
C ILE A 495 14.64 -9.79 -23.75
N GLY A 496 14.54 -9.22 -24.95
CA GLY A 496 13.42 -9.45 -25.88
C GLY A 496 12.07 -8.87 -25.43
N THR A 497 12.05 -8.02 -24.41
CA THR A 497 10.84 -7.43 -23.80
C THR A 497 11.10 -5.96 -23.42
N PRO A 498 10.08 -5.08 -23.43
CA PRO A 498 10.24 -3.71 -22.95
C PRO A 498 10.68 -3.64 -21.48
N ASP A 499 11.54 -2.67 -21.15
CA ASP A 499 11.93 -2.36 -19.77
C ASP A 499 10.97 -1.33 -19.15
N THR A 500 9.79 -1.82 -18.77
CA THR A 500 8.69 -1.00 -18.23
C THR A 500 8.60 -1.07 -16.71
N THR A 501 9.52 -1.75 -16.02
CA THR A 501 9.44 -2.04 -14.59
C THR A 501 10.56 -1.36 -13.81
N PHE A 502 10.45 -1.30 -12.47
CA PHE A 502 11.54 -0.76 -11.65
C PHE A 502 12.74 -1.69 -11.64
N ALA A 503 12.51 -2.96 -11.32
CA ALA A 503 13.53 -4.00 -11.34
C ALA A 503 13.77 -4.54 -12.75
N GLY A 504 15.04 -4.85 -13.07
CA GLY A 504 15.42 -5.54 -14.30
C GLY A 504 15.09 -7.03 -14.22
N SER A 505 15.94 -7.83 -13.57
CA SER A 505 15.55 -9.18 -13.14
C SER A 505 14.45 -9.08 -12.09
N ARG A 506 13.38 -9.85 -12.27
CA ARG A 506 12.20 -9.80 -11.38
C ARG A 506 11.92 -11.15 -10.75
N SER A 507 11.48 -11.13 -9.49
CA SER A 507 11.20 -12.34 -8.72
C SER A 507 10.04 -13.13 -9.34
N GLY A 508 10.35 -14.25 -9.98
CA GLY A 508 9.32 -15.19 -10.43
C GLY A 508 8.63 -15.91 -9.27
N LEU A 509 9.35 -16.13 -8.16
CA LEU A 509 8.83 -16.77 -6.95
C LEU A 509 7.73 -15.92 -6.28
N ALA A 510 7.86 -14.59 -6.32
CA ALA A 510 6.84 -13.67 -5.83
C ALA A 510 5.48 -13.94 -6.48
N SER A 511 5.45 -14.14 -7.80
CA SER A 511 4.22 -14.47 -8.53
C SER A 511 3.67 -15.86 -8.17
N VAL A 512 4.54 -16.85 -7.95
CA VAL A 512 4.13 -18.19 -7.54
C VAL A 512 3.45 -18.17 -6.17
N PHE A 513 4.05 -17.50 -5.16
CA PHE A 513 3.47 -17.43 -3.82
C PHE A 513 2.12 -16.71 -3.79
N LEU A 514 2.01 -15.58 -4.50
CA LEU A 514 0.75 -14.84 -4.58
C LEU A 514 -0.33 -15.64 -5.31
N TRP A 515 0.02 -16.26 -6.45
CA TRP A 515 -0.92 -17.06 -7.22
C TRP A 515 -1.41 -18.27 -6.42
N ASP A 516 -0.50 -19.00 -5.76
CA ASP A 516 -0.85 -20.16 -4.93
C ASP A 516 -1.81 -19.76 -3.81
N TYR A 517 -1.48 -18.69 -3.06
CA TYR A 517 -2.35 -18.19 -1.99
C TYR A 517 -3.74 -17.85 -2.53
N LEU A 518 -3.82 -17.04 -3.60
CA LEU A 518 -5.11 -16.60 -4.16
C LEU A 518 -5.91 -17.77 -4.75
N SER A 519 -5.26 -18.77 -5.35
CA SER A 519 -5.95 -19.95 -5.91
C SER A 519 -6.58 -20.87 -4.85
N ARG A 520 -6.07 -20.83 -3.62
CA ARG A 520 -6.53 -21.66 -2.50
C ARG A 520 -7.57 -20.97 -1.62
N ASN A 521 -7.87 -19.70 -1.86
CA ASN A 521 -8.80 -18.92 -1.06
C ASN A 521 -9.87 -18.30 -1.97
N SER A 522 -11.11 -18.70 -1.80
CA SER A 522 -12.25 -18.04 -2.44
C SER A 522 -12.46 -16.64 -1.86
N TYR A 523 -13.27 -15.81 -2.52
CA TYR A 523 -13.67 -14.51 -1.96
C TYR A 523 -14.37 -14.69 -0.61
N ASN A 524 -15.14 -15.77 -0.43
CA ASN A 524 -15.76 -16.07 0.86
C ASN A 524 -14.72 -16.36 1.94
N ASP A 525 -13.69 -17.16 1.64
CA ASP A 525 -12.60 -17.44 2.59
C ASP A 525 -11.85 -16.16 2.96
N LEU A 526 -11.60 -15.28 1.98
CA LEU A 526 -10.93 -14.00 2.21
C LEU A 526 -11.80 -13.01 2.99
N MET A 527 -13.12 -13.02 2.80
CA MET A 527 -14.06 -12.28 3.65
C MET A 527 -14.01 -12.80 5.09
N VAL A 528 -14.10 -14.11 5.29
CA VAL A 528 -13.97 -14.73 6.63
C VAL A 528 -12.66 -14.33 7.30
N LYS A 529 -11.53 -14.38 6.57
CA LYS A 529 -10.23 -13.95 7.10
C LYS A 529 -10.20 -12.46 7.45
N ALA A 530 -10.78 -11.59 6.61
CA ALA A 530 -10.80 -10.15 6.88
C ALA A 530 -11.60 -9.84 8.16
N VAL A 531 -12.79 -10.45 8.30
CA VAL A 531 -13.62 -10.35 9.51
C VAL A 531 -12.90 -10.93 10.72
N TYR A 532 -12.24 -12.08 10.57
CA TYR A 532 -11.44 -12.67 11.64
C TYR A 532 -10.35 -11.73 12.13
N THR A 533 -9.54 -11.16 11.22
CA THR A 533 -8.47 -10.23 11.62
C THR A 533 -9.01 -8.96 12.29
N GLU A 534 -10.16 -8.46 11.84
CA GLU A 534 -10.86 -7.34 12.49
C GLU A 534 -11.30 -7.73 13.92
N ALA A 535 -11.93 -8.90 14.08
CA ALA A 535 -12.38 -9.38 15.39
C ALA A 535 -11.22 -9.61 16.37
N ILE A 536 -10.08 -10.11 15.89
CA ILE A 536 -8.85 -10.27 16.68
C ILE A 536 -8.32 -8.89 17.12
N ALA A 537 -8.34 -7.89 16.24
CA ALA A 537 -7.94 -6.52 16.58
C ALA A 537 -8.88 -5.91 17.64
N THR A 538 -10.19 -6.11 17.50
CA THR A 538 -11.20 -5.69 18.48
C THR A 538 -10.95 -6.36 19.83
N LYS A 539 -10.75 -7.68 19.86
CA LYS A 539 -10.47 -8.41 21.11
C LYS A 539 -9.20 -7.93 21.80
N LEU A 540 -8.13 -7.70 21.03
CA LEU A 540 -6.87 -7.18 21.55
C LEU A 540 -7.07 -5.79 22.16
N PHE A 541 -7.77 -4.91 21.47
CA PHE A 541 -8.10 -3.58 21.96
C PHE A 541 -8.92 -3.63 23.24
N ASP A 542 -9.99 -4.41 23.28
CA ASP A 542 -10.86 -4.54 24.45
C ASP A 542 -10.10 -5.06 25.68
N LYS A 543 -9.22 -6.06 25.50
CA LYS A 543 -8.39 -6.59 26.60
C LYS A 543 -7.37 -5.58 27.09
N LEU A 544 -6.75 -4.81 26.20
CA LEU A 544 -5.84 -3.74 26.59
C LEU A 544 -6.58 -2.60 27.31
N VAL A 545 -7.79 -2.24 26.88
CA VAL A 545 -8.64 -1.25 27.56
C VAL A 545 -9.07 -1.75 28.94
N GLU A 546 -9.42 -3.04 29.09
CA GLU A 546 -9.72 -3.63 30.41
C GLU A 546 -8.49 -3.59 31.33
N LEU A 547 -7.32 -3.93 30.80
CA LEU A 547 -6.06 -3.84 31.52
C LEU A 547 -5.81 -2.39 31.97
N ASP A 548 -5.95 -1.42 31.06
CA ASP A 548 -5.74 0.00 31.35
C ASP A 548 -6.67 0.51 32.46
N LYS A 549 -7.93 0.06 32.51
CA LYS A 549 -8.86 0.39 33.60
C LYS A 549 -8.33 -0.09 34.95
N LYS A 550 -7.74 -1.29 35.03
CA LYS A 550 -7.13 -1.82 36.27
C LYS A 550 -5.88 -1.05 36.66
N VAL A 551 -5.07 -0.61 35.69
CA VAL A 551 -3.92 0.28 35.93
C VAL A 551 -4.37 1.62 36.50
N VAL A 552 -5.36 2.26 35.88
CA VAL A 552 -5.90 3.56 36.31
C VAL A 552 -6.56 3.46 37.70
N ALA A 553 -7.18 2.32 38.03
CA ALA A 553 -7.73 2.06 39.36
C ALA A 553 -6.66 1.77 40.43
N GLY A 554 -5.39 1.64 40.05
CA GLY A 554 -4.29 1.28 40.96
C GLY A 554 -4.28 -0.18 41.38
N GLU A 555 -5.05 -1.05 40.71
CA GLU A 555 -5.11 -2.49 40.97
C GLU A 555 -3.89 -3.23 40.39
N LEU A 556 -3.29 -2.68 39.34
CA LEU A 556 -2.08 -3.18 38.67
C LEU A 556 -1.06 -2.06 38.48
N HIS A 557 0.23 -2.41 38.51
CA HIS A 557 1.36 -1.48 38.41
C HIS A 557 1.25 -0.26 39.33
N PRO A 558 1.19 -0.43 40.67
CA PRO A 558 0.98 0.68 41.62
C PRO A 558 2.09 1.75 41.58
N ASN A 559 3.23 1.46 40.95
CA ASN A 559 4.34 2.38 40.79
C ASN A 559 4.25 3.21 39.50
N LEU A 560 3.30 2.91 38.60
CA LEU A 560 3.06 3.66 37.38
C LEU A 560 2.11 4.83 37.69
N PRO A 561 2.50 6.10 37.47
CA PRO A 561 1.60 7.23 37.71
C PRO A 561 0.30 7.08 36.92
N ILE A 562 -0.87 7.39 37.50
CA ILE A 562 -2.17 7.26 36.81
C ILE A 562 -2.25 8.13 35.54
N ALA A 563 -1.58 9.29 35.54
CA ALA A 563 -1.41 10.15 34.36
C ALA A 563 -0.57 9.49 33.23
N GLN A 564 -0.01 8.32 33.50
CA GLN A 564 0.88 7.54 32.65
C GLN A 564 0.31 6.12 32.43
N SER A 565 -0.99 6.04 32.13
CA SER A 565 -1.68 4.78 31.80
C SER A 565 -1.09 4.07 30.57
N LEU A 566 -1.74 3.01 30.10
CA LEU A 566 -1.33 2.26 28.92
C LEU A 566 -1.61 2.99 27.59
N TRP A 567 -2.25 4.16 27.60
CA TRP A 567 -2.49 5.00 26.40
C TRP A 567 -3.08 4.24 25.20
N VAL A 568 -3.98 3.29 25.48
CA VAL A 568 -4.47 2.34 24.49
C VAL A 568 -5.24 3.06 23.39
N GLN A 569 -4.84 2.83 22.14
CA GLN A 569 -5.40 3.48 20.96
C GLN A 569 -5.58 2.49 19.83
N ARG A 570 -6.67 2.64 19.08
CA ARG A 570 -6.93 1.91 17.85
C ARG A 570 -7.70 2.81 16.89
N SER A 571 -7.14 3.03 15.71
CA SER A 571 -7.85 3.73 14.64
C SER A 571 -8.98 2.85 14.10
N GLU A 572 -10.04 3.47 13.60
CA GLU A 572 -11.22 2.76 13.08
C GLU A 572 -10.83 1.69 12.06
N LEU A 573 -11.33 0.45 12.24
CA LEU A 573 -11.01 -0.73 11.41
C LEU A 573 -9.51 -1.07 11.27
N SER A 574 -8.64 -0.43 12.06
CA SER A 574 -7.21 -0.76 12.07
C SER A 574 -7.01 -2.17 12.61
N LEU A 575 -6.10 -2.91 11.98
CA LEU A 575 -5.60 -4.17 12.53
C LEU A 575 -4.51 -3.95 13.60
N GLY A 576 -4.02 -2.71 13.76
CA GLY A 576 -3.01 -2.35 14.75
C GLY A 576 -3.64 -1.75 16.00
N VAL A 577 -3.16 -2.18 17.17
CA VAL A 577 -3.51 -1.60 18.47
C VAL A 577 -2.24 -1.05 19.10
N ILE A 578 -2.27 0.23 19.44
CA ILE A 578 -1.17 0.96 20.07
C ILE A 578 -1.39 0.99 21.58
N PHE A 579 -0.30 0.83 22.33
CA PHE A 579 -0.29 0.95 23.78
C PHE A 579 1.12 1.33 24.28
N ARG A 580 1.23 1.64 25.58
CA ARG A 580 2.48 2.00 26.24
C ARG A 580 3.53 0.91 26.03
N ARG A 581 4.76 1.31 25.74
CA ARG A 581 5.91 0.41 25.62
C ARG A 581 6.16 -0.33 26.95
N PRO A 582 6.09 -1.67 26.97
CA PRO A 582 6.53 -2.45 28.12
C PRO A 582 8.06 -2.57 28.14
N ARG A 583 8.60 -3.24 29.16
CA ARG A 583 10.02 -3.57 29.26
C ARG A 583 10.51 -4.37 28.05
N ASP A 584 11.80 -4.24 27.77
CA ASP A 584 12.38 -4.76 26.52
C ASP A 584 12.23 -6.27 26.37
N GLU A 585 12.19 -7.07 27.45
CA GLU A 585 11.96 -8.52 27.33
C GLU A 585 10.59 -8.87 26.73
N ILE A 586 9.55 -8.09 27.04
CA ILE A 586 8.20 -8.30 26.49
C ILE A 586 8.18 -7.81 25.03
N VAL A 587 8.78 -6.65 24.77
CA VAL A 587 8.92 -6.12 23.40
C VAL A 587 9.61 -7.13 22.49
N GLU A 588 10.72 -7.70 22.95
CA GLU A 588 11.49 -8.72 22.25
C GLU A 588 10.71 -10.01 22.04
N LYS A 589 10.03 -10.52 23.08
CA LYS A 589 9.24 -11.76 23.01
C LYS A 589 8.18 -11.69 21.92
N TYR A 590 7.46 -10.58 21.81
CA TYR A 590 6.35 -10.40 20.85
C TYR A 590 6.77 -9.65 19.58
N SER A 591 8.05 -9.30 19.45
CA SER A 591 8.59 -8.50 18.35
C SER A 591 7.87 -7.15 18.18
N LEU A 592 7.45 -6.50 19.26
CA LEU A 592 6.68 -5.24 19.26
C LEU A 592 7.47 -4.10 18.61
N SER A 593 6.91 -3.46 17.58
CA SER A 593 7.52 -2.26 17.00
C SER A 593 7.35 -1.08 17.95
N LYS A 594 8.40 -0.26 18.07
CA LYS A 594 8.48 0.88 19.00
C LYS A 594 8.29 2.19 18.24
N GLU A 595 7.62 3.15 18.86
CA GLU A 595 7.57 4.53 18.41
C GLU A 595 7.57 5.49 19.61
N GLU A 596 7.94 6.74 19.37
CA GLU A 596 8.01 7.77 20.38
C GLU A 596 7.24 8.99 19.89
N GLU A 597 6.31 9.48 20.69
CA GLU A 597 5.49 10.63 20.37
C GLU A 597 5.64 11.68 21.48
N THR A 598 5.99 12.92 21.12
CA THR A 598 5.98 14.02 22.09
C THR A 598 4.62 14.69 22.07
N LYS A 599 3.88 14.59 23.18
CA LYS A 599 2.58 15.24 23.41
C LYS A 599 2.73 16.40 24.39
N GLU A 600 1.65 17.16 24.57
CA GLU A 600 1.62 18.29 25.51
C GLU A 600 1.96 17.87 26.96
N ASP A 601 1.56 16.65 27.34
CA ASP A 601 1.77 16.05 28.66
C ASP A 601 3.11 15.30 28.79
N GLY A 602 3.90 15.19 27.73
CA GLY A 602 5.26 14.65 27.77
C GLY A 602 5.60 13.66 26.65
N LEU A 603 6.71 12.94 26.84
CA LEU A 603 7.16 11.90 25.91
C LEU A 603 6.39 10.59 26.14
N HIS A 604 5.68 10.14 25.13
CA HIS A 604 4.96 8.86 25.11
C HIS A 604 5.82 7.82 24.39
N LEU A 605 6.29 6.81 25.13
CA LEU A 605 6.95 5.64 24.57
C LEU A 605 5.88 4.59 24.24
N LEU A 606 5.71 4.30 22.95
CA LEU A 606 4.63 3.49 22.43
C LEU A 606 5.15 2.23 21.74
N VAL A 607 4.28 1.24 21.70
CA VAL A 607 4.41 0.07 20.84
C VAL A 607 3.08 -0.22 20.16
N HIS A 608 3.10 -1.05 19.13
CA HIS A 608 1.88 -1.64 18.61
C HIS A 608 1.94 -3.16 18.49
N ALA A 609 0.76 -3.76 18.42
CA ALA A 609 0.55 -5.15 18.01
C ALA A 609 -0.48 -5.20 16.88
N PHE A 610 -0.24 -6.04 15.88
CA PHE A 610 -1.07 -6.22 14.69
C PHE A 610 -1.81 -7.57 14.72
N ALA A 611 -3.11 -7.51 14.51
CA ALA A 611 -4.00 -8.64 14.33
C ALA A 611 -3.93 -9.16 12.89
N MET A 612 -3.00 -10.09 12.66
CA MET A 612 -2.85 -10.80 11.39
C MET A 612 -3.46 -12.20 11.50
N GLU A 613 -3.62 -12.92 10.38
CA GLU A 613 -4.26 -14.25 10.36
C GLU A 613 -3.63 -15.26 11.33
N HIS A 614 -2.31 -15.19 11.56
CA HIS A 614 -1.63 -16.12 12.48
C HIS A 614 -1.91 -15.85 13.97
N VAL A 615 -2.58 -14.75 14.32
CA VAL A 615 -2.78 -14.29 15.70
C VAL A 615 -4.05 -14.88 16.30
N THR A 616 -3.92 -15.61 17.40
CA THR A 616 -5.03 -16.27 18.11
C THR A 616 -5.39 -15.56 19.42
N TYR A 617 -6.55 -15.89 19.99
CA TYR A 617 -6.92 -15.42 21.33
C TYR A 617 -5.91 -15.84 22.40
N ASP A 618 -5.42 -17.08 22.38
CA ASP A 618 -4.39 -17.54 23.32
C ASP A 618 -3.11 -16.69 23.25
N ARG A 619 -2.75 -16.21 22.05
CA ARG A 619 -1.57 -15.34 21.89
C ARG A 619 -1.83 -13.95 22.46
N ILE A 620 -3.02 -13.40 22.27
CA ILE A 620 -3.44 -12.15 22.92
C ILE A 620 -3.41 -12.34 24.43
N ASP A 621 -3.99 -13.41 24.96
CA ASP A 621 -4.02 -13.70 26.39
C ASP A 621 -2.61 -13.84 26.97
N SER A 622 -1.72 -14.50 26.25
CA SER A 622 -0.31 -14.60 26.64
C SER A 622 0.36 -13.22 26.74
N LEU A 623 0.11 -12.32 25.79
CA LEU A 623 0.61 -10.94 25.85
C LEU A 623 0.03 -10.22 27.08
N ILE A 624 -1.29 -10.32 27.31
CA ILE A 624 -1.95 -9.66 28.44
C ILE A 624 -1.41 -10.17 29.78
N VAL A 625 -1.18 -11.49 29.91
CA VAL A 625 -0.56 -12.08 31.12
C VAL A 625 0.83 -11.50 31.38
N ASP A 626 1.66 -11.35 30.35
CA ASP A 626 2.97 -10.73 30.51
C ASP A 626 2.87 -9.24 30.85
N LEU A 627 1.90 -8.52 30.28
CA LEU A 627 1.65 -7.12 30.60
C LEU A 627 1.09 -6.92 32.01
N CYS A 628 0.45 -7.91 32.62
CA CYS A 628 -0.03 -7.85 34.01
C CYS A 628 1.09 -7.97 35.06
N GLN A 629 2.33 -8.35 34.68
CA GLN A 629 3.42 -8.50 35.64
C GLN A 629 3.76 -7.16 36.30
N ASP A 630 3.94 -7.10 37.63
CA ASP A 630 4.15 -5.83 38.35
C ASP A 630 5.25 -4.94 37.74
N ASP A 631 6.30 -5.55 37.16
CA ASP A 631 7.45 -4.90 36.53
C ASP A 631 7.35 -4.76 35.00
N ALA A 632 6.20 -5.07 34.39
CA ALA A 632 6.02 -5.04 32.93
C ALA A 632 6.27 -3.66 32.32
N PHE A 633 6.06 -2.58 33.08
CA PHE A 633 6.29 -1.21 32.65
C PHE A 633 7.31 -0.54 33.56
N ALA A 634 8.33 0.07 32.96
CA ALA A 634 9.27 0.89 33.70
C ALA A 634 8.62 2.21 34.15
N VAL A 635 8.94 2.63 35.37
CA VAL A 635 8.68 3.99 35.83
C VAL A 635 9.69 4.90 35.13
N ASN A 636 9.25 5.69 34.16
CA ASN A 636 10.13 6.67 33.52
C ASN A 636 10.36 7.84 34.48
N ASP A 637 11.39 7.75 35.32
CA ASP A 637 11.85 8.86 36.17
C ASP A 637 12.20 10.11 35.33
N GLU A 638 12.66 9.92 34.08
CA GLU A 638 13.04 11.02 33.18
C GLU A 638 11.86 11.88 32.71
N ALA A 639 10.68 11.27 32.46
CA ALA A 639 9.48 12.00 32.06
C ALA A 639 8.99 12.91 33.20
N PHE A 640 9.09 12.44 34.45
CA PHE A 640 8.77 13.23 35.63
C PHE A 640 9.77 14.38 35.85
N SER A 641 11.06 14.13 35.63
CA SER A 641 12.08 15.18 35.71
C SER A 641 12.00 16.21 34.58
N THR A 642 11.53 15.84 33.38
CA THR A 642 11.33 16.80 32.27
C THR A 642 10.14 17.73 32.54
N LEU A 643 9.06 17.19 33.14
CA LEU A 643 7.93 17.99 33.63
C LEU A 643 8.39 18.96 34.72
N LEU A 644 9.17 18.48 35.70
CA LEU A 644 9.75 19.30 36.77
C LEU A 644 10.77 20.33 36.25
N HIS A 645 11.50 20.03 35.19
CA HIS A 645 12.48 20.96 34.61
C HIS A 645 11.81 22.09 33.82
N ARG A 646 10.66 21.83 33.17
CA ARG A 646 9.82 22.88 32.57
C ARG A 646 9.17 23.78 33.63
N PHE A 647 8.60 23.19 34.70
CA PHE A 647 8.03 23.99 35.79
C PHE A 647 9.05 24.79 36.60
N LYS A 648 10.32 24.36 36.64
CA LYS A 648 11.41 25.11 37.29
C LYS A 648 11.99 26.25 36.45
N LEU A 649 11.67 26.33 35.14
CA LEU A 649 12.11 27.43 34.27
C LEU A 649 11.07 28.57 34.17
N GLU A 650 9.90 28.42 34.81
CA GLU A 650 8.84 29.44 34.90
C GLU A 650 8.73 30.12 36.28
N TRP A 651 9.79 30.05 37.12
CA TRP A 651 9.90 30.82 38.38
C TRP A 651 11.14 31.70 38.43
#